data_AF-A0A317W303-F1
#
_entry.id   AF-A0A317W303-F1
#
_cell.length_a   1.000
_cell.length_b   1.000
_cell.length_c   1.000
_cell.angle_alpha   90.00
_cell.angle_beta   90.00
_cell.angle_gamma   90.00
#
_symmetry.space_group_name_H-M   'P 1'
#
loop_
_entity.id
_entity.type
_entity.pdbx_description
1 polymer ?
#
loop_
_entity_poly.entity_id
_entity_poly.type
_entity_poly.pdbx_seq_one_letter_code
_entity_poly.pdbx_strand_id
1 'polypeptide(L)'
;MTSSTTRKQKKPQQSNRKVLLADTVGQTLYERLLQARLDCPIAHWAPVHHPLAPQPSSTINCNLSINSTSTSTLTTSPSASTSDIKSIPSSRTSHDSLHKPSSSSSSLPPLPSNRIITLGGPCTNLNTLTTIAHLAAKYSQVSHMSLLDPSYTVFLNTTHTAALCFKVVHQTAIVAGDPISSEENIPSLLSEFKTYRKSHLLGMAFLGASPRLTHYAQTQSQTQTTTKNNWTMLHFGTSRVLNPTTNALLNESTGKRLILQNKQLLNPNKGGITLDIYIPGSNPTLEKDLQEIYTTWRTTRNTSSTPQAFITEYTSPFSSTLLPSLMTYIYAKDKNGVPLAFAALRFCGANNGYHIDPCVALPTAPKGLTDLLMFAAMALCRHAGVGYLSVGFEPLEELGEVKGLRGPLEHLARGAYRFAFKRLPSIQGKKAYYDKWRTEEGLEEKLFLVLTGAGGGLGVVAVTHVANINNPGLDSGRHDAGDELLIYSNIEKDVEILLPWVYDQANIARGTHLFDWPDEDHEFRFLFEQFFAYQTALTPKSSCSIGPITSKGEITLPRMNWKVAGRESHRYFVSSQGFILRILMQMVHRKLKRVMKPEQTQGLEIRSPNLISSSKYVIGRQMYVSRPVGQVTVGPGDDSLPIISYTGWFEGQTWEEFVGEVLSVMLGQLAKTFTIHKHDQGLQDQEIFVIGFYGPHIYIARGHFPTDEISRVHSKGLSGNESFELEFTRGYNPCQKDDWQEAMRALTRLFLYLLSGT
;
A
#
# COMPACT_ATOMS: atom_id res chain seq x y z
N MET A 1 -90.75 -34.54 -17.91
CA MET A 1 -89.33 -34.68 -18.26
C MET A 1 -88.55 -33.60 -17.52
N THR A 2 -88.08 -33.88 -16.31
CA THR A 2 -87.31 -32.96 -15.47
C THR A 2 -86.02 -33.68 -15.13
N SER A 3 -84.99 -33.39 -15.92
CA SER A 3 -83.68 -34.02 -15.85
C SER A 3 -82.82 -33.34 -14.80
N SER A 4 -82.34 -34.16 -13.87
CA SER A 4 -81.37 -33.89 -12.83
C SER A 4 -80.02 -33.43 -13.37
N THR A 5 -79.41 -32.41 -12.76
CA THR A 5 -77.94 -32.31 -12.77
C THR A 5 -77.44 -31.73 -11.44
N THR A 6 -76.84 -32.62 -10.66
CA THR A 6 -76.26 -32.41 -9.35
C THR A 6 -75.01 -31.54 -9.45
N ARG A 7 -75.00 -30.43 -8.72
CA ARG A 7 -73.90 -29.47 -8.62
C ARG A 7 -72.76 -30.09 -7.79
N LYS A 8 -71.71 -30.60 -8.45
CA LYS A 8 -70.44 -30.97 -7.77
C LYS A 8 -69.71 -29.69 -7.34
N GLN A 9 -69.62 -29.46 -6.03
CA GLN A 9 -68.69 -28.49 -5.45
C GLN A 9 -67.25 -28.88 -5.83
N LYS A 10 -66.53 -27.98 -6.52
CA LYS A 10 -65.09 -28.07 -6.70
C LYS A 10 -64.43 -27.84 -5.33
N LYS A 11 -63.79 -28.88 -4.78
CA LYS A 11 -62.79 -28.72 -3.71
C LYS A 11 -61.69 -27.75 -4.20
N PRO A 12 -61.16 -26.86 -3.35
CA PRO A 12 -60.00 -26.06 -3.71
C PRO A 12 -58.85 -27.01 -4.01
N GLN A 13 -58.32 -26.93 -5.24
CA GLN A 13 -57.14 -27.66 -5.64
C GLN A 13 -55.96 -27.03 -4.89
N GLN A 14 -55.62 -27.61 -3.74
CA GLN A 14 -54.39 -27.28 -3.02
C GLN A 14 -53.24 -27.54 -4.00
N SER A 15 -52.67 -26.48 -4.55
CA SER A 15 -51.56 -26.58 -5.48
C SER A 15 -50.44 -27.31 -4.75
N ASN A 16 -50.11 -28.53 -5.18
CA ASN A 16 -48.92 -29.25 -4.73
C ASN A 16 -47.70 -28.40 -5.13
N ARG A 17 -47.29 -27.49 -4.25
CA ARG A 17 -46.11 -26.65 -4.43
C ARG A 17 -44.92 -27.61 -4.42
N LYS A 18 -44.25 -27.73 -5.57
CA LYS A 18 -43.05 -28.56 -5.72
C LYS A 18 -42.04 -28.12 -4.63
N VAL A 19 -41.66 -29.06 -3.76
CA VAL A 19 -40.61 -28.82 -2.76
C VAL A 19 -39.28 -28.69 -3.51
N LEU A 20 -38.63 -27.54 -3.37
CA LEU A 20 -37.36 -27.27 -4.03
C LEU A 20 -36.21 -27.82 -3.18
N LEU A 21 -35.08 -28.18 -3.80
CA LEU A 21 -33.90 -28.62 -3.06
C LEU A 21 -33.44 -27.57 -2.03
N ALA A 22 -33.53 -26.28 -2.39
CA ALA A 22 -33.17 -25.17 -1.52
C ALA A 22 -34.07 -25.09 -0.27
N ASP A 23 -35.35 -25.45 -0.38
CA ASP A 23 -36.28 -25.41 0.75
C ASP A 23 -35.89 -26.47 1.79
N THR A 24 -35.59 -27.70 1.32
CA THR A 24 -35.15 -28.80 2.20
C THR A 24 -33.80 -28.50 2.84
N VAL A 25 -32.79 -28.13 2.05
CA VAL A 25 -31.44 -27.85 2.57
C VAL A 25 -31.45 -26.65 3.52
N GLY A 26 -32.17 -25.57 3.16
CA GLY A 26 -32.26 -24.37 3.97
C GLY A 26 -32.94 -24.62 5.32
N GLN A 27 -34.07 -25.33 5.33
CA GLN A 27 -34.78 -25.72 6.55
C GLN A 27 -33.87 -26.55 7.47
N THR A 28 -33.26 -27.62 6.94
CA THR A 28 -32.41 -28.51 7.74
C THR A 28 -31.23 -27.76 8.35
N LEU A 29 -30.53 -26.92 7.57
CA LEU A 29 -29.41 -26.14 8.09
C LEU A 29 -29.85 -25.10 9.12
N TYR A 30 -31.03 -24.50 8.95
CA TYR A 30 -31.57 -23.54 9.91
C TYR A 30 -31.91 -24.22 11.25
N GLU A 31 -32.51 -25.41 11.22
CA GLU A 31 -32.76 -26.22 12.42
C GLU A 31 -31.45 -26.60 13.12
N ARG A 32 -30.43 -27.03 12.36
CA ARG A 32 -29.09 -27.34 12.90
C ARG A 32 -28.42 -26.11 13.51
N LEU A 33 -28.60 -24.93 12.90
CA LEU A 33 -28.11 -23.66 13.44
C LEU A 33 -28.77 -23.30 14.77
N LEU A 34 -30.10 -23.45 14.86
CA LEU A 34 -30.82 -23.22 16.12
C LEU A 34 -30.34 -24.18 17.21
N GLN A 35 -30.18 -25.47 16.88
CA GLN A 35 -29.66 -26.47 17.81
C GLN A 35 -28.23 -26.17 18.27
N ALA A 36 -27.32 -25.87 17.34
CA ALA A 36 -25.92 -25.56 17.64
C ALA A 36 -25.77 -24.35 18.58
N ARG A 37 -26.73 -23.43 18.59
CA ARG A 37 -26.77 -22.32 19.55
C ARG A 37 -27.31 -22.67 20.91
N LEU A 38 -28.30 -23.55 20.99
CA LEU A 38 -28.78 -24.07 22.26
C LEU A 38 -27.68 -24.87 22.98
N ASP A 39 -26.87 -25.59 22.20
CA ASP A 39 -25.80 -26.45 22.72
C ASP A 39 -24.52 -25.67 23.06
N CYS A 40 -24.39 -24.39 22.67
CA CYS A 40 -23.20 -23.60 22.93
C CYS A 40 -23.26 -22.99 24.35
N PRO A 41 -22.38 -23.41 25.30
CA PRO A 41 -22.44 -22.95 26.70
C PRO A 41 -21.96 -21.51 26.92
N ILE A 42 -21.48 -20.84 25.87
CA ILE A 42 -20.76 -19.56 25.98
C ILE A 42 -21.77 -18.41 26.04
N ALA A 43 -22.26 -18.14 27.26
CA ALA A 43 -23.10 -17.01 27.63
C ALA A 43 -22.41 -15.62 27.55
N HIS A 44 -21.27 -15.51 26.87
CA HIS A 44 -20.49 -14.25 26.74
C HIS A 44 -20.55 -13.61 25.36
N TRP A 45 -21.41 -14.09 24.46
CA TRP A 45 -21.67 -13.34 23.24
C TRP A 45 -22.36 -12.03 23.62
N ALA A 46 -21.71 -10.91 23.30
CA ALA A 46 -22.40 -9.66 23.10
C ALA A 46 -23.66 -9.95 22.24
N PRO A 47 -24.88 -9.69 22.72
CA PRO A 47 -26.09 -10.01 21.97
C PRO A 47 -26.13 -9.13 20.73
N VAL A 48 -25.62 -9.67 19.63
CA VAL A 48 -25.68 -9.04 18.32
C VAL A 48 -26.90 -9.61 17.61
N HIS A 49 -27.92 -8.78 17.43
CA HIS A 49 -29.07 -9.15 16.63
C HIS A 49 -28.70 -9.13 15.15
N HIS A 50 -28.82 -10.28 14.49
CA HIS A 50 -28.74 -10.42 13.05
C HIS A 50 -29.71 -11.51 12.56
N PRO A 51 -30.04 -11.63 11.26
CA PRO A 51 -31.09 -12.53 10.78
C PRO A 51 -30.85 -14.01 11.08
N LEU A 52 -29.57 -14.44 11.02
CA LEU A 52 -29.21 -15.77 11.47
C LEU A 52 -29.05 -15.88 13.00
N ALA A 53 -29.16 -14.84 13.83
CA ALA A 53 -29.00 -14.84 15.30
C ALA A 53 -30.27 -15.37 16.01
N PRO A 54 -30.23 -15.78 17.29
CA PRO A 54 -31.46 -16.11 18.00
C PRO A 54 -32.37 -14.88 18.03
N GLN A 55 -33.64 -15.06 17.66
CA GLN A 55 -34.69 -14.12 18.08
C GLN A 55 -34.81 -14.25 19.60
N PRO A 56 -34.81 -13.15 20.38
CA PRO A 56 -35.14 -13.24 21.78
C PRO A 56 -36.58 -13.76 21.87
N SER A 57 -36.74 -15.00 22.32
CA SER A 57 -38.05 -15.53 22.66
C SER A 57 -38.61 -14.64 23.76
N SER A 58 -39.67 -13.90 23.46
CA SER A 58 -40.56 -13.37 24.49
C SER A 58 -40.88 -14.51 25.45
N THR A 59 -40.71 -14.27 26.76
CA THR A 59 -40.90 -15.17 27.92
C THR A 59 -39.80 -16.19 28.24
N ILE A 60 -38.73 -15.73 28.92
CA ILE A 60 -38.15 -16.47 30.06
C ILE A 60 -37.80 -15.45 31.17
N ASN A 61 -38.65 -15.41 32.21
CA ASN A 61 -38.33 -14.76 33.49
C ASN A 61 -37.30 -15.63 34.21
N CYS A 62 -36.05 -15.15 34.32
CA CYS A 62 -35.10 -15.67 35.28
C CYS A 62 -34.60 -14.51 36.14
N ASN A 63 -35.19 -14.40 37.33
CA ASN A 63 -34.70 -13.57 38.43
C ASN A 63 -33.29 -14.03 38.82
N LEU A 64 -32.28 -13.18 38.62
CA LEU A 64 -31.07 -13.20 39.43
C LEU A 64 -30.80 -11.77 39.90
N SER A 65 -31.22 -11.56 41.14
CA SER A 65 -30.95 -10.40 41.98
C SER A 65 -29.45 -10.28 42.26
N ILE A 66 -28.86 -9.14 41.94
CA ILE A 66 -27.78 -8.56 42.75
C ILE A 66 -28.15 -7.10 42.99
N ASN A 67 -28.54 -6.84 44.25
CA ASN A 67 -28.76 -5.51 44.83
C ASN A 67 -27.47 -4.69 44.71
N SER A 68 -27.53 -3.42 44.32
CA SER A 68 -27.59 -2.25 45.23
C SER A 68 -26.79 -1.17 44.49
N THR A 69 -27.11 0.11 44.41
CA THR A 69 -28.20 0.97 44.88
C THR A 69 -28.01 2.29 44.11
N SER A 70 -29.10 2.82 43.56
CA SER A 70 -29.59 4.22 43.69
C SER A 70 -28.60 5.37 43.42
N THR A 71 -28.91 6.48 42.75
CA THR A 71 -30.14 7.17 42.29
C THR A 71 -29.61 8.43 41.58
N SER A 72 -30.14 8.92 40.46
CA SER A 72 -31.35 9.75 40.45
C SER A 72 -31.73 10.15 39.02
N THR A 73 -32.98 9.83 38.68
CA THR A 73 -33.97 10.60 37.90
C THR A 73 -33.54 11.77 37.03
N LEU A 74 -33.79 11.59 35.73
CA LEU A 74 -34.14 12.63 34.75
C LEU A 74 -35.46 13.30 35.16
N THR A 75 -35.47 14.63 35.17
CA THR A 75 -36.70 15.44 35.00
C THR A 75 -36.46 16.52 33.97
N THR A 76 -37.11 16.33 32.82
CA THR A 76 -37.74 17.30 31.92
C THR A 76 -37.53 18.80 32.15
N SER A 77 -37.06 19.48 31.10
CA SER A 77 -37.17 20.91 30.80
C SER A 77 -38.63 21.41 30.88
N PRO A 78 -38.92 22.73 31.07
CA PRO A 78 -38.74 23.70 29.97
C PRO A 78 -38.45 25.19 30.34
N SER A 79 -37.89 25.91 29.34
CA SER A 79 -38.13 27.32 28.96
C SER A 79 -37.81 28.53 29.87
N ALA A 80 -36.90 29.36 29.31
CA ALA A 80 -36.97 30.83 29.10
C ALA A 80 -36.71 31.85 30.23
N SER A 81 -36.04 32.93 29.79
CA SER A 81 -35.88 34.28 30.39
C SER A 81 -34.84 34.42 31.51
N THR A 82 -34.09 35.51 31.73
CA THR A 82 -33.64 36.72 31.01
C THR A 82 -32.55 37.33 31.91
N SER A 83 -31.63 38.08 31.31
CA SER A 83 -31.00 39.32 31.83
C SER A 83 -30.07 39.34 33.07
N ASP A 84 -28.95 40.03 32.85
CA ASP A 84 -28.26 40.99 33.74
C ASP A 84 -27.10 40.58 34.66
N ILE A 85 -25.89 40.86 34.15
CA ILE A 85 -24.96 41.89 34.64
C ILE A 85 -24.99 42.17 36.15
N LYS A 86 -23.91 41.80 36.84
CA LYS A 86 -23.16 42.78 37.67
C LYS A 86 -21.77 42.26 38.04
N SER A 87 -20.87 43.21 37.94
CA SER A 87 -19.42 43.16 38.01
C SER A 87 -18.90 43.61 39.38
N ILE A 88 -17.57 43.68 39.45
CA ILE A 88 -16.72 44.53 40.31
C ILE A 88 -16.44 43.96 41.75
N PRO A 89 -15.31 44.28 42.41
CA PRO A 89 -13.93 43.83 42.12
C PRO A 89 -13.08 43.58 43.40
N SER A 90 -11.76 43.49 43.16
CA SER A 90 -10.66 44.00 44.02
C SER A 90 -10.16 43.09 45.14
N SER A 91 -8.88 43.10 45.50
CA SER A 91 -7.58 43.45 44.89
C SER A 91 -6.54 43.31 46.02
N ARG A 92 -5.24 43.36 45.65
CA ARG A 92 -4.02 43.55 46.46
C ARG A 92 -3.26 42.27 46.83
N THR A 93 -2.19 41.91 46.11
CA THR A 93 -0.83 42.50 45.97
C THR A 93 0.06 42.28 47.18
N SER A 94 1.16 41.54 47.00
CA SER A 94 2.54 42.06 47.18
C SER A 94 3.60 40.95 47.02
N HIS A 95 4.54 41.19 46.09
CA HIS A 95 6.01 41.00 46.15
C HIS A 95 6.60 39.62 46.54
N ASP A 96 7.74 39.14 46.06
CA ASP A 96 8.73 39.45 45.01
C ASP A 96 9.65 38.21 45.01
N SER A 97 10.09 37.72 43.85
CA SER A 97 11.49 37.29 43.61
C SER A 97 11.64 36.58 42.26
N LEU A 98 12.55 37.15 41.46
CA LEU A 98 13.02 36.68 40.17
C LEU A 98 13.77 35.34 40.28
N HIS A 99 13.36 34.36 39.48
CA HIS A 99 14.27 33.39 38.85
C HIS A 99 13.67 32.86 37.53
N LYS A 100 14.37 33.11 36.41
CA LYS A 100 14.32 32.26 35.19
C LYS A 100 15.30 31.10 35.44
N PRO A 101 15.13 29.86 34.89
CA PRO A 101 14.96 29.64 33.45
C PRO A 101 14.15 28.39 33.03
N SER A 102 14.14 28.18 31.71
CA SER A 102 13.86 26.94 30.94
C SER A 102 12.44 26.72 30.42
N SER A 103 12.31 26.92 29.11
CA SER A 103 11.22 26.50 28.26
C SER A 103 11.21 24.98 28.14
N SER A 104 10.32 24.32 28.88
CA SER A 104 9.94 22.94 28.61
C SER A 104 9.03 22.91 27.37
N SER A 105 9.50 22.20 26.36
CA SER A 105 8.72 21.75 25.23
C SER A 105 7.51 20.97 25.75
N SER A 106 6.31 21.41 25.37
CA SER A 106 5.08 20.67 25.60
C SER A 106 5.11 19.39 24.75
N SER A 107 5.62 18.29 25.32
CA SER A 107 5.36 16.96 24.80
C SER A 107 3.88 16.65 25.01
N LEU A 108 3.18 16.41 23.90
CA LEU A 108 1.84 15.82 23.96
C LEU A 108 1.95 14.46 24.67
N PRO A 109 1.04 14.14 25.60
CA PRO A 109 1.08 12.85 26.29
C PRO A 109 0.88 11.71 25.30
N PRO A 110 1.53 10.55 25.50
CA PRO A 110 1.30 9.37 24.68
C PRO A 110 -0.18 8.96 24.75
N LEU A 111 -0.77 8.61 23.60
CA LEU A 111 -2.14 8.09 23.51
C LEU A 111 -2.28 6.84 24.41
N PRO A 112 -3.37 6.72 25.19
CA PRO A 112 -3.55 5.58 26.08
C PRO A 112 -3.60 4.24 25.31
N SER A 113 -2.92 3.22 25.84
CA SER A 113 -2.71 1.89 25.25
C SER A 113 -3.98 1.09 24.91
N ASN A 114 -5.18 1.59 25.23
CA ASN A 114 -6.46 0.91 24.99
C ASN A 114 -7.05 1.14 23.58
N ARG A 115 -6.38 1.92 22.72
CA ARG A 115 -6.92 2.36 21.42
C ARG A 115 -6.42 1.57 20.22
N ILE A 116 -5.31 0.87 20.37
CA ILE A 116 -4.68 0.04 19.33
C ILE A 116 -4.83 -1.41 19.76
N ILE A 117 -5.60 -2.19 19.00
CA ILE A 117 -5.92 -3.56 19.33
C ILE A 117 -5.30 -4.48 18.29
N THR A 118 -4.28 -5.22 18.70
CA THR A 118 -3.67 -6.27 17.88
C THR A 118 -4.55 -7.51 17.95
N LEU A 119 -5.07 -7.95 16.81
CA LEU A 119 -6.02 -9.05 16.73
C LEU A 119 -5.41 -10.39 17.21
N GLY A 120 -4.09 -10.57 17.12
CA GLY A 120 -3.35 -11.71 17.70
C GLY A 120 -2.67 -11.47 19.05
N GLY A 121 -2.93 -10.34 19.73
CA GLY A 121 -2.18 -9.92 20.92
C GLY A 121 -2.72 -10.46 22.26
N PRO A 122 -1.86 -10.69 23.28
CA PRO A 122 -2.23 -11.28 24.57
C PRO A 122 -3.09 -10.38 25.49
N CYS A 123 -3.40 -9.14 25.10
CA CYS A 123 -3.97 -8.13 25.99
C CYS A 123 -5.18 -7.40 25.36
N THR A 124 -6.22 -8.12 24.93
CA THR A 124 -7.46 -7.45 24.50
C THR A 124 -8.53 -7.54 25.58
N ASN A 125 -8.94 -6.38 26.08
CA ASN A 125 -10.03 -6.26 27.05
C ASN A 125 -11.37 -6.71 26.42
N LEU A 126 -12.13 -7.56 27.13
CA LEU A 126 -13.43 -8.07 26.70
C LEU A 126 -14.44 -6.96 26.33
N ASN A 127 -14.41 -5.82 27.03
CA ASN A 127 -15.28 -4.67 26.72
C ASN A 127 -14.93 -4.04 25.36
N THR A 128 -13.63 -3.99 25.03
CA THR A 128 -13.15 -3.46 23.76
C THR A 128 -13.52 -4.39 22.61
N LEU A 129 -13.38 -5.70 22.80
CA LEU A 129 -13.83 -6.72 21.83
C LEU A 129 -15.33 -6.64 21.60
N THR A 130 -16.11 -6.51 22.68
CA THR A 130 -17.56 -6.32 22.62
C THR A 130 -17.92 -5.07 21.83
N THR A 131 -17.21 -3.97 22.04
CA THR A 131 -17.40 -2.72 21.28
C THR A 131 -17.15 -2.94 19.79
N ILE A 132 -16.02 -3.57 19.42
CA ILE A 132 -15.70 -3.87 18.02
C ILE A 132 -16.76 -4.77 17.40
N ALA A 133 -17.23 -5.79 18.12
CA ALA A 133 -18.28 -6.68 17.64
C ALA A 133 -19.58 -5.94 17.34
N HIS A 134 -20.01 -5.02 18.22
CA HIS A 134 -21.18 -4.18 17.98
C HIS A 134 -21.00 -3.22 16.79
N LEU A 135 -19.83 -2.59 16.67
CA LEU A 135 -19.53 -1.71 15.53
C LEU A 135 -19.53 -2.50 14.22
N ALA A 136 -18.90 -3.67 14.19
CA ALA A 136 -18.86 -4.53 13.02
C ALA A 136 -20.25 -5.07 12.67
N ALA A 137 -21.05 -5.45 13.66
CA ALA A 137 -22.44 -5.86 13.48
C ALA A 137 -23.34 -4.79 12.85
N LYS A 138 -22.99 -3.51 13.01
CA LYS A 138 -23.77 -2.40 12.47
C LYS A 138 -23.21 -1.86 11.16
N TYR A 139 -21.88 -1.82 11.01
CA TYR A 139 -21.23 -1.05 9.95
C TYR A 139 -20.21 -1.84 9.13
N SER A 140 -19.89 -3.10 9.47
CA SER A 140 -18.93 -3.85 8.67
C SER A 140 -19.50 -4.19 7.28
N GLN A 141 -18.66 -3.96 6.28
CA GLN A 141 -18.84 -4.36 4.89
C GLN A 141 -17.97 -5.57 4.54
N VAL A 142 -18.09 -6.06 3.31
CA VAL A 142 -17.30 -7.16 2.73
C VAL A 142 -15.78 -6.91 2.86
N SER A 143 -15.33 -5.67 2.62
CA SER A 143 -13.92 -5.26 2.71
C SER A 143 -13.26 -5.45 4.06
N HIS A 144 -14.04 -5.63 5.14
CA HIS A 144 -13.55 -5.90 6.49
C HIS A 144 -13.28 -7.38 6.76
N MET A 145 -13.02 -8.18 5.71
CA MET A 145 -12.56 -9.56 5.85
C MET A 145 -11.29 -9.68 6.73
N SER A 146 -10.49 -8.63 6.79
CA SER A 146 -9.29 -8.52 7.62
C SER A 146 -9.55 -8.53 9.13
N LEU A 147 -10.79 -8.38 9.60
CA LEU A 147 -11.12 -8.47 11.03
C LEU A 147 -10.87 -9.86 11.62
N LEU A 148 -10.68 -10.88 10.79
CA LEU A 148 -10.33 -12.25 11.18
C LEU A 148 -8.84 -12.57 10.93
N ASP A 149 -8.06 -11.60 10.44
CA ASP A 149 -6.65 -11.76 10.12
C ASP A 149 -5.81 -11.15 11.24
N PRO A 150 -5.03 -11.95 12.01
CA PRO A 150 -4.28 -11.45 13.16
C PRO A 150 -3.13 -10.51 12.78
N SER A 151 -2.77 -10.42 11.50
CA SER A 151 -1.77 -9.47 10.99
C SER A 151 -2.31 -8.04 10.85
N TYR A 152 -3.62 -7.85 11.06
CA TYR A 152 -4.26 -6.54 11.10
C TYR A 152 -4.43 -6.05 12.54
N THR A 153 -4.55 -4.74 12.66
CA THR A 153 -4.75 -4.00 13.90
C THR A 153 -6.04 -3.18 13.79
N VAL A 154 -6.76 -3.03 14.90
CA VAL A 154 -7.93 -2.16 14.98
C VAL A 154 -7.58 -0.89 15.76
N PHE A 155 -7.83 0.27 15.14
CA PHE A 155 -7.78 1.57 15.78
C PHE A 155 -9.19 1.98 16.21
N LEU A 156 -9.41 2.22 17.50
CA LEU A 156 -10.68 2.69 18.05
C LEU A 156 -10.61 4.19 18.37
N ASN A 157 -11.66 4.95 18.02
CA ASN A 157 -11.73 6.37 18.41
C ASN A 157 -11.94 6.54 19.93
N THR A 158 -11.65 7.74 20.46
CA THR A 158 -11.78 8.01 21.91
C THR A 158 -13.16 7.70 22.46
N THR A 159 -14.22 7.93 21.66
CA THR A 159 -15.61 7.75 22.08
C THR A 159 -16.14 6.33 21.86
N HIS A 160 -15.33 5.41 21.33
CA HIS A 160 -15.70 4.01 21.09
C HIS A 160 -16.90 3.85 20.13
N THR A 161 -17.10 4.83 19.24
CA THR A 161 -18.20 4.88 18.26
C THR A 161 -17.75 4.57 16.83
N ALA A 162 -16.43 4.49 16.59
CA ALA A 162 -15.88 4.30 15.26
C ALA A 162 -14.52 3.58 15.31
N ALA A 163 -14.26 2.74 14.31
CA ALA A 163 -13.01 2.00 14.21
C ALA A 163 -12.43 1.96 12.78
N LEU A 164 -11.11 1.77 12.67
CA LEU A 164 -10.40 1.41 11.45
C LEU A 164 -9.72 0.06 11.62
N CYS A 165 -9.86 -0.84 10.66
CA CYS A 165 -9.02 -2.03 10.58
C CYS A 165 -7.88 -1.77 9.59
N PHE A 166 -6.63 -1.91 9.99
CA PHE A 166 -5.49 -1.57 9.16
C PHE A 166 -4.28 -2.48 9.39
N LYS A 167 -3.39 -2.53 8.39
CA LYS A 167 -2.09 -3.20 8.48
C LYS A 167 -0.99 -2.22 8.06
N VAL A 168 0.14 -2.24 8.76
CA VAL A 168 1.29 -1.41 8.39
C VAL A 168 2.21 -2.18 7.45
N VAL A 169 2.45 -1.64 6.27
CA VAL A 169 3.38 -2.19 5.27
C VAL A 169 4.14 -1.03 4.62
N HIS A 170 5.47 -1.14 4.52
CA HIS A 170 6.36 -0.11 3.95
C HIS A 170 6.05 1.31 4.48
N GLN A 171 6.05 1.47 5.81
CA GLN A 171 5.74 2.72 6.50
C GLN A 171 4.38 3.35 6.14
N THR A 172 3.43 2.53 5.65
CA THR A 172 2.09 2.97 5.25
C THR A 172 1.03 2.16 6.00
N ALA A 173 0.09 2.85 6.64
CA ALA A 173 -1.10 2.23 7.20
C ALA A 173 -2.13 1.97 6.08
N ILE A 174 -2.32 0.71 5.71
CA ILE A 174 -3.32 0.27 4.75
C ILE A 174 -4.59 -0.08 5.51
N VAL A 175 -5.58 0.81 5.42
CA VAL A 175 -6.90 0.63 5.99
C VAL A 175 -7.72 -0.28 5.08
N ALA A 176 -8.32 -1.32 5.65
CA ALA A 176 -9.21 -2.23 4.96
C ALA A 176 -10.64 -1.67 4.96
N GLY A 177 -11.18 -1.42 3.76
CA GLY A 177 -12.52 -0.92 3.57
C GLY A 177 -12.73 0.52 4.03
N ASP A 178 -14.00 0.85 4.27
CA ASP A 178 -14.43 2.11 4.86
C ASP A 178 -14.21 2.14 6.38
N PRO A 179 -14.24 3.31 7.03
CA PRO A 179 -14.41 3.38 8.48
C PRO A 179 -15.61 2.58 9.01
N ILE A 180 -15.40 1.72 10.01
CA ILE A 180 -16.45 0.95 10.69
C ILE A 180 -17.20 1.88 11.65
N SER A 181 -18.13 2.67 11.11
CA SER A 181 -18.84 3.75 11.81
C SER A 181 -20.03 4.27 11.01
N SER A 182 -20.82 5.17 11.60
CA SER A 182 -21.73 6.08 10.86
C SER A 182 -20.96 7.22 10.18
N GLU A 183 -21.53 7.86 9.15
CA GLU A 183 -20.83 8.87 8.34
C GLU A 183 -20.39 10.09 9.14
N GLU A 184 -21.19 10.50 10.13
CA GLU A 184 -20.92 11.61 11.04
C GLU A 184 -19.62 11.43 11.86
N ASN A 185 -19.18 10.18 12.06
CA ASN A 185 -18.01 9.85 12.87
C ASN A 185 -16.72 9.69 12.04
N ILE A 186 -16.82 9.69 10.70
CA ILE A 186 -15.64 9.58 9.82
C ILE A 186 -14.65 10.74 10.04
N PRO A 187 -15.06 12.02 10.11
CA PRO A 187 -14.12 13.13 10.27
C PRO A 187 -13.31 13.05 11.56
N SER A 188 -13.97 12.79 12.69
CA SER A 188 -13.32 12.71 14.01
C SER A 188 -12.36 11.51 14.07
N LEU A 189 -12.79 10.35 13.61
CA LEU A 189 -11.95 9.15 13.53
C LEU A 189 -10.68 9.38 12.70
N LEU A 190 -10.80 9.96 11.49
CA LEU A 190 -9.65 10.19 10.62
C LEU A 190 -8.72 11.28 11.16
N SER A 191 -9.27 12.27 11.90
CA SER A 191 -8.47 13.27 12.60
C SER A 191 -7.63 12.65 13.72
N GLU A 192 -8.25 11.80 14.55
CA GLU A 192 -7.55 11.08 15.62
C GLU A 192 -6.50 10.10 15.05
N PHE A 193 -6.85 9.40 13.97
CA PHE A 193 -5.92 8.49 13.30
C PHE A 193 -4.76 9.23 12.63
N LYS A 194 -4.98 10.45 12.11
CA LYS A 194 -3.90 11.30 11.58
C LYS A 194 -2.88 11.64 12.67
N THR A 195 -3.32 11.93 13.90
CA THR A 195 -2.42 12.17 15.04
C THR A 195 -1.59 10.93 15.33
N TYR A 196 -2.23 9.75 15.43
CA TYR A 196 -1.53 8.48 15.61
C TYR A 196 -0.51 8.22 14.50
N ARG A 197 -0.89 8.38 13.23
CA ARG A 197 0.04 8.15 12.11
C ARG A 197 1.22 9.10 12.11
N LYS A 198 1.01 10.38 12.43
CA LYS A 198 2.08 11.37 12.48
C LYS A 198 3.13 11.03 13.54
N SER A 199 2.71 10.55 14.72
CA SER A 199 3.66 10.15 15.76
C SER A 199 4.45 8.88 15.42
N HIS A 200 3.99 8.10 14.42
CA HIS A 200 4.63 6.86 13.96
C HIS A 200 5.19 6.98 12.53
N LEU A 201 5.23 8.19 11.97
CA LEU A 201 5.70 8.49 10.62
C LEU A 201 5.01 7.66 9.51
N LEU A 202 3.72 7.36 9.67
CA LEU A 202 2.98 6.48 8.75
C LEU A 202 2.24 7.24 7.65
N GLY A 203 2.42 6.78 6.41
CA GLY A 203 1.52 7.06 5.27
C GLY A 203 0.13 6.45 5.47
N MET A 204 -0.82 6.73 4.56
CA MET A 204 -2.17 6.16 4.64
C MET A 204 -2.78 5.89 3.27
N ALA A 205 -3.33 4.69 3.12
CA ALA A 205 -4.13 4.27 1.98
C ALA A 205 -5.35 3.47 2.46
N PHE A 206 -6.42 3.44 1.66
CA PHE A 206 -7.57 2.55 1.85
C PHE A 206 -7.64 1.54 0.72
N LEU A 207 -7.81 0.27 1.05
CA LEU A 207 -7.99 -0.83 0.11
C LEU A 207 -9.43 -1.34 0.21
N GLY A 208 -10.18 -1.29 -0.90
CA GLY A 208 -11.57 -1.73 -0.95
C GLY A 208 -12.55 -0.71 -0.38
N ALA A 209 -12.26 0.58 -0.52
CA ALA A 209 -13.15 1.66 -0.17
C ALA A 209 -14.42 1.65 -1.04
N SER A 210 -15.57 1.93 -0.45
CA SER A 210 -16.85 1.98 -1.14
C SER A 210 -17.16 3.38 -1.70
N PRO A 211 -18.28 3.55 -2.44
CA PRO A 211 -18.78 4.87 -2.83
C PRO A 211 -18.96 5.83 -1.65
N ARG A 212 -19.26 5.30 -0.45
CA ARG A 212 -19.44 6.08 0.77
C ARG A 212 -18.18 6.85 1.17
N LEU A 213 -17.03 6.19 1.26
CA LEU A 213 -15.76 6.86 1.60
C LEU A 213 -15.28 7.77 0.47
N THR A 214 -15.48 7.38 -0.78
CA THR A 214 -15.08 8.24 -1.92
C THR A 214 -15.91 9.52 -2.01
N HIS A 215 -17.21 9.47 -1.67
CA HIS A 215 -18.05 10.65 -1.53
C HIS A 215 -17.54 11.59 -0.40
N TYR A 216 -17.20 11.02 0.75
CA TYR A 216 -16.55 11.77 1.83
C TYR A 216 -15.24 12.43 1.37
N ALA A 217 -14.37 11.69 0.67
CA ALA A 217 -13.11 12.22 0.14
C ALA A 217 -13.31 13.39 -0.84
N GLN A 218 -14.33 13.30 -1.70
CA GLN A 218 -14.69 14.33 -2.68
C GLN A 218 -15.22 15.60 -2.00
N THR A 219 -16.13 15.46 -1.04
CA THR A 219 -16.70 16.61 -0.30
C THR A 219 -15.64 17.34 0.53
N GLN A 220 -14.69 16.63 1.12
CA GLN A 220 -13.54 17.23 1.82
C GLN A 220 -12.60 17.98 0.86
N SER A 221 -12.41 17.46 -0.36
CA SER A 221 -11.54 18.09 -1.37
C SER A 221 -12.13 19.40 -1.93
N GLN A 222 -13.45 19.57 -1.87
CA GLN A 222 -14.15 20.77 -2.36
C GLN A 222 -14.22 21.90 -1.32
N THR A 223 -14.14 21.58 -0.02
CA THR A 223 -14.40 22.51 1.08
C THR A 223 -13.15 23.17 1.68
N GLN A 224 -11.94 22.67 1.41
CA GLN A 224 -10.68 23.24 1.92
C GLN A 224 -9.94 24.04 0.85
N THR A 225 -9.98 25.37 0.94
CA THR A 225 -9.35 26.32 0.01
C THR A 225 -7.85 26.54 0.24
N THR A 226 -7.24 25.99 1.30
CA THR A 226 -5.86 26.35 1.70
C THR A 226 -4.91 25.18 2.01
N THR A 227 -5.37 23.93 2.05
CA THR A 227 -4.48 22.74 2.21
C THR A 227 -4.87 21.62 1.27
N LYS A 228 -4.09 21.41 0.20
CA LYS A 228 -4.25 20.32 -0.79
C LYS A 228 -4.04 18.94 -0.14
N ASN A 229 -5.05 18.40 0.52
CA ASN A 229 -5.12 16.94 0.73
C ASN A 229 -5.53 16.32 -0.61
N ASN A 230 -4.55 15.92 -1.43
CA ASN A 230 -4.85 15.22 -2.68
C ASN A 230 -5.25 13.77 -2.34
N TRP A 231 -6.54 13.48 -2.45
CA TRP A 231 -7.09 12.13 -2.44
C TRP A 231 -7.08 11.59 -3.87
N THR A 232 -6.32 10.53 -4.11
CA THR A 232 -6.34 9.80 -5.38
C THR A 232 -7.21 8.57 -5.22
N MET A 233 -8.17 8.35 -6.13
CA MET A 233 -9.09 7.22 -6.10
C MET A 233 -8.97 6.42 -7.39
N LEU A 234 -8.76 5.12 -7.28
CA LEU A 234 -8.62 4.19 -8.40
C LEU A 234 -9.67 3.07 -8.27
N HIS A 235 -10.66 3.05 -9.16
CA HIS A 235 -11.67 1.98 -9.22
C HIS A 235 -11.03 0.70 -9.75
N PHE A 236 -10.81 -0.29 -8.88
CA PHE A 236 -10.07 -1.51 -9.19
C PHE A 236 -10.94 -2.77 -9.27
N GLY A 237 -12.18 -2.71 -8.79
CA GLY A 237 -13.01 -3.91 -8.67
C GLY A 237 -14.44 -3.61 -8.31
N THR A 238 -15.24 -4.67 -8.31
CA THR A 238 -16.63 -4.65 -7.87
C THR A 238 -16.87 -5.73 -6.83
N SER A 239 -17.70 -5.44 -5.85
CA SER A 239 -18.23 -6.46 -4.95
C SER A 239 -19.31 -7.25 -5.69
N ARG A 240 -19.21 -8.58 -5.69
CA ARG A 240 -20.21 -9.46 -6.27
C ARG A 240 -21.16 -9.96 -5.20
N VAL A 241 -22.45 -9.81 -5.47
CA VAL A 241 -23.53 -10.09 -4.52
C VAL A 241 -24.59 -10.96 -5.15
N LEU A 242 -25.05 -11.95 -4.38
CA LEU A 242 -26.18 -12.81 -4.68
C LEU A 242 -27.34 -12.37 -3.81
N ASN A 243 -28.56 -12.46 -4.34
CA ASN A 243 -29.78 -12.33 -3.56
C ASN A 243 -30.48 -13.68 -3.40
N PRO A 244 -30.27 -14.37 -2.26
CA PRO A 244 -30.82 -15.70 -2.04
C PRO A 244 -32.35 -15.75 -2.08
N THR A 245 -33.05 -14.64 -1.81
CA THR A 245 -34.52 -14.62 -1.77
C THR A 245 -35.15 -14.65 -3.16
N THR A 246 -34.46 -14.11 -4.17
CA THR A 246 -34.96 -14.01 -5.56
C THR A 246 -34.19 -14.89 -6.55
N ASN A 247 -33.05 -15.47 -6.16
CA ASN A 247 -32.13 -16.15 -7.07
C ASN A 247 -32.79 -17.28 -7.91
N ALA A 248 -32.66 -17.17 -9.23
CA ALA A 248 -33.23 -18.10 -10.21
C ALA A 248 -32.75 -19.56 -10.05
N LEU A 249 -31.54 -19.78 -9.53
CA LEU A 249 -30.96 -21.11 -9.31
C LEU A 249 -31.66 -21.82 -8.15
N LEU A 250 -31.93 -21.12 -7.05
CA LEU A 250 -32.65 -21.69 -5.89
C LEU A 250 -34.11 -21.98 -6.21
N ASN A 251 -34.69 -21.24 -7.16
CA ASN A 251 -36.02 -21.49 -7.71
C ASN A 251 -36.05 -22.66 -8.73
N GLU A 252 -34.93 -23.36 -8.93
CA GLU A 252 -34.74 -24.44 -9.92
C GLU A 252 -35.14 -24.04 -11.37
N SER A 253 -35.15 -22.73 -11.66
CA SER A 253 -35.50 -22.20 -12.99
C SER A 253 -34.30 -22.21 -13.95
N THR A 254 -33.08 -22.21 -13.42
CA THR A 254 -31.82 -22.31 -14.16
C THR A 254 -30.86 -23.29 -13.46
N GLY A 255 -29.67 -23.56 -14.02
CA GLY A 255 -28.62 -24.30 -13.31
C GLY A 255 -28.86 -25.81 -13.14
N LYS A 256 -29.68 -26.45 -14.00
CA LYS A 256 -30.09 -27.87 -13.90
C LYS A 256 -28.94 -28.84 -13.60
N ARG A 257 -27.77 -28.66 -14.25
CA ARG A 257 -26.58 -29.50 -14.05
C ARG A 257 -26.03 -29.39 -12.62
N LEU A 258 -25.93 -28.18 -12.08
CA LEU A 258 -25.45 -27.91 -10.72
C LEU A 258 -26.43 -28.49 -9.70
N ILE A 259 -27.73 -28.28 -9.90
CA ILE A 259 -28.78 -28.86 -9.04
C ILE A 259 -28.73 -30.38 -9.05
N LEU A 260 -28.56 -31.00 -10.22
CA LEU A 260 -28.43 -32.46 -10.33
C LEU A 260 -27.19 -32.98 -9.60
N GLN A 261 -26.05 -32.28 -9.73
CA GLN A 261 -24.83 -32.62 -9.01
C GLN A 261 -25.04 -32.54 -7.48
N ASN A 262 -25.66 -31.47 -6.98
CA ASN A 262 -25.98 -31.33 -5.56
C ASN A 262 -26.90 -32.46 -5.08
N LYS A 263 -27.93 -32.82 -5.86
CA LYS A 263 -28.81 -33.96 -5.55
C LYS A 263 -28.05 -35.29 -5.53
N GLN A 264 -27.06 -35.48 -6.39
CA GLN A 264 -26.23 -36.69 -6.40
C GLN A 264 -25.29 -36.76 -5.20
N LEU A 265 -24.65 -35.65 -4.85
CA LEU A 265 -23.76 -35.54 -3.68
C LEU A 265 -24.53 -35.84 -2.39
N LEU A 266 -25.73 -35.26 -2.22
CA LEU A 266 -26.57 -35.44 -1.03
C LEU A 266 -27.30 -36.78 -0.96
N ASN A 267 -27.32 -37.57 -2.04
CA ASN A 267 -28.06 -38.83 -2.05
C ASN A 267 -27.30 -39.90 -1.24
N PRO A 268 -27.91 -40.54 -0.23
CA PRO A 268 -27.26 -41.53 0.64
C PRO A 268 -26.64 -42.72 -0.12
N ASN A 269 -27.26 -43.14 -1.22
CA ASN A 269 -26.84 -44.28 -2.02
C ASN A 269 -25.87 -43.90 -3.15
N LYS A 270 -25.55 -42.60 -3.29
CA LYS A 270 -24.59 -42.10 -4.29
C LYS A 270 -23.44 -41.40 -3.60
N GLY A 271 -23.53 -40.08 -3.42
CA GLY A 271 -22.46 -39.29 -2.80
C GLY A 271 -22.38 -39.47 -1.29
N GLY A 272 -23.50 -39.72 -0.61
CA GLY A 272 -23.55 -39.89 0.84
C GLY A 272 -23.08 -38.68 1.65
N ILE A 273 -23.02 -37.50 1.02
CA ILE A 273 -22.56 -36.26 1.68
C ILE A 273 -23.68 -35.72 2.57
N THR A 274 -23.33 -35.35 3.79
CA THR A 274 -24.23 -34.64 4.70
C THR A 274 -23.70 -33.24 5.01
N LEU A 275 -24.60 -32.31 5.31
CA LEU A 275 -24.27 -30.92 5.64
C LEU A 275 -24.64 -30.64 7.09
N ASP A 276 -23.86 -29.81 7.76
CA ASP A 276 -24.07 -29.47 9.16
C ASP A 276 -23.53 -28.06 9.49
N ILE A 277 -23.85 -27.56 10.68
CA ILE A 277 -23.49 -26.20 11.13
C ILE A 277 -22.46 -26.27 12.25
N TYR A 278 -21.43 -25.42 12.14
CA TYR A 278 -20.50 -25.13 13.22
C TYR A 278 -20.58 -23.65 13.61
N ILE A 279 -20.48 -23.39 14.92
CA ILE A 279 -20.40 -22.06 15.51
C ILE A 279 -19.17 -22.04 16.41
N PRO A 280 -18.29 -21.01 16.30
CA PRO A 280 -17.04 -20.98 17.07
C PRO A 280 -17.23 -21.20 18.56
N GLY A 281 -16.36 -22.03 19.14
CA GLY A 281 -16.35 -22.34 20.56
C GLY A 281 -17.32 -23.44 21.01
N SER A 282 -18.10 -24.04 20.11
CA SER A 282 -19.03 -25.14 20.48
C SER A 282 -18.35 -26.51 20.58
N ASN A 283 -17.35 -26.79 19.74
CA ASN A 283 -16.69 -28.10 19.67
C ASN A 283 -15.22 -27.97 19.24
N PRO A 284 -14.26 -28.04 20.19
CA PRO A 284 -12.83 -27.89 19.90
C PRO A 284 -12.25 -28.97 18.98
N THR A 285 -12.75 -30.20 19.06
CA THR A 285 -12.28 -31.31 18.22
C THR A 285 -12.66 -31.05 16.76
N LEU A 286 -13.93 -30.71 16.52
CA LEU A 286 -14.40 -30.36 15.18
C LEU A 286 -13.68 -29.11 14.66
N GLU A 287 -13.43 -28.10 15.50
CA GLU A 287 -12.68 -26.91 15.12
C GLU A 287 -11.28 -27.27 14.60
N LYS A 288 -10.60 -28.20 15.27
CA LYS A 288 -9.28 -28.70 14.84
C LYS A 288 -9.37 -29.39 13.47
N ASP A 289 -10.38 -30.23 13.25
CA ASP A 289 -10.58 -30.92 11.96
C ASP A 289 -10.84 -29.91 10.83
N LEU A 290 -11.67 -28.89 11.08
CA LEU A 290 -11.96 -27.84 10.11
C LEU A 290 -10.72 -26.95 9.85
N GLN A 291 -9.92 -26.69 10.88
CA GLN A 291 -8.64 -25.99 10.75
C GLN A 291 -7.66 -26.78 9.88
N GLU A 292 -7.60 -28.10 10.04
CA GLU A 292 -6.75 -28.96 9.21
C GLU A 292 -7.16 -28.91 7.73
N ILE A 293 -8.47 -28.90 7.44
CA ILE A 293 -8.98 -28.72 6.07
C ILE A 293 -8.48 -27.40 5.48
N TYR A 294 -8.58 -26.30 6.22
CA TYR A 294 -8.13 -24.99 5.77
C TYR A 294 -6.62 -24.97 5.52
N THR A 295 -5.82 -25.45 6.48
CA THR A 295 -4.36 -25.49 6.39
C THR A 295 -3.90 -26.36 5.23
N THR A 296 -4.55 -27.50 5.01
CA THR A 296 -4.25 -28.42 3.90
C THR A 296 -4.53 -27.76 2.57
N TRP A 297 -5.75 -27.24 2.40
CA TRP A 297 -6.15 -26.53 1.18
C TRP A 297 -5.21 -25.36 0.89
N ARG A 298 -4.87 -24.58 1.92
CA ARG A 298 -3.98 -23.42 1.80
C ARG A 298 -2.57 -23.84 1.42
N THR A 299 -2.03 -24.88 2.04
CA THR A 299 -0.69 -25.40 1.72
C THR A 299 -0.64 -25.86 0.27
N THR A 300 -1.58 -26.71 -0.16
CA THR A 300 -1.67 -27.17 -1.56
C THR A 300 -1.75 -26.00 -2.55
N ARG A 301 -2.54 -24.97 -2.22
CA ARG A 301 -2.69 -23.77 -3.04
C ARG A 301 -1.40 -22.94 -3.09
N ASN A 302 -0.75 -22.72 -1.95
CA ASN A 302 0.50 -21.94 -1.86
C ASN A 302 1.69 -22.65 -2.52
N THR A 303 1.67 -23.99 -2.58
CA THR A 303 2.66 -24.77 -3.33
C THR A 303 2.38 -24.85 -4.83
N SER A 304 1.27 -24.27 -5.32
CA SER A 304 0.95 -24.27 -6.75
C SER A 304 1.84 -23.28 -7.51
N SER A 305 2.22 -23.63 -8.75
CA SER A 305 3.04 -22.77 -9.63
C SER A 305 2.28 -21.57 -10.22
N THR A 306 0.97 -21.48 -9.99
CA THR A 306 0.14 -20.39 -10.51
C THR A 306 0.12 -19.20 -9.54
N PRO A 307 0.40 -17.96 -10.00
CA PRO A 307 0.30 -16.78 -9.16
C PRO A 307 -1.13 -16.46 -8.72
N GLN A 308 -1.33 -16.24 -7.42
CA GLN A 308 -2.67 -15.96 -6.87
C GLN A 308 -2.63 -14.79 -5.88
N ALA A 309 -3.59 -13.87 -6.04
CA ALA A 309 -3.76 -12.73 -5.14
C ALA A 309 -4.69 -13.08 -3.98
N PHE A 310 -4.36 -12.63 -2.78
CA PHE A 310 -5.22 -12.74 -1.60
C PHE A 310 -5.02 -11.57 -0.66
N ILE A 311 -6.12 -11.01 -0.18
CA ILE A 311 -6.11 -9.85 0.72
C ILE A 311 -6.05 -10.30 2.19
N THR A 312 -6.46 -11.53 2.48
CA THR A 312 -6.53 -12.09 3.83
C THR A 312 -5.84 -13.44 3.94
N GLU A 313 -5.10 -13.59 5.04
CA GLU A 313 -4.53 -14.85 5.48
C GLU A 313 -5.08 -15.21 6.85
N TYR A 314 -6.00 -16.17 6.91
CA TYR A 314 -6.48 -16.64 8.21
C TYR A 314 -5.42 -17.54 8.84
N THR A 315 -4.78 -17.10 9.93
CA THR A 315 -3.93 -18.00 10.75
C THR A 315 -4.79 -19.05 11.44
N SER A 316 -6.00 -18.66 11.87
CA SER A 316 -7.09 -19.56 12.20
C SER A 316 -8.43 -18.90 11.86
N PRO A 317 -9.18 -19.39 10.84
CA PRO A 317 -10.48 -18.83 10.51
C PRO A 317 -11.52 -19.09 11.59
N PHE A 318 -11.21 -19.90 12.62
CA PHE A 318 -12.10 -20.27 13.72
C PHE A 318 -11.76 -19.59 15.05
N SER A 319 -10.74 -18.71 15.07
CA SER A 319 -10.26 -18.08 16.30
C SER A 319 -11.41 -17.41 17.05
N SER A 320 -11.72 -17.96 18.24
CA SER A 320 -12.84 -17.60 19.10
C SER A 320 -12.68 -16.24 19.80
N THR A 321 -11.56 -15.56 19.61
CA THR A 321 -11.15 -14.41 20.44
C THR A 321 -11.69 -13.06 19.99
N LEU A 322 -12.17 -12.90 18.75
CA LEU A 322 -12.46 -11.55 18.23
C LEU A 322 -13.92 -11.32 17.89
N LEU A 323 -14.55 -12.20 17.09
CA LEU A 323 -15.89 -12.00 16.54
C LEU A 323 -16.71 -13.30 16.38
N PRO A 324 -16.74 -14.21 17.38
CA PRO A 324 -17.46 -15.48 17.25
C PRO A 324 -18.95 -15.28 16.97
N SER A 325 -19.54 -14.20 17.49
CA SER A 325 -20.96 -13.84 17.28
C SER A 325 -21.28 -13.41 15.85
N LEU A 326 -20.29 -13.14 15.00
CA LEU A 326 -20.50 -12.75 13.61
C LEU A 326 -20.26 -13.89 12.62
N MET A 327 -19.82 -15.06 13.09
CA MET A 327 -19.38 -16.16 12.24
C MET A 327 -20.32 -17.36 12.34
N THR A 328 -20.63 -17.97 11.20
CA THR A 328 -21.37 -19.23 11.10
C THR A 328 -20.74 -20.06 10.00
N TYR A 329 -20.53 -21.35 10.24
CA TYR A 329 -19.86 -22.23 9.28
C TYR A 329 -20.82 -23.33 8.83
N ILE A 330 -20.87 -23.58 7.54
CA ILE A 330 -21.51 -24.76 6.96
C ILE A 330 -20.38 -25.71 6.60
N TYR A 331 -20.45 -26.96 7.02
CA TYR A 331 -19.45 -27.96 6.68
C TYR A 331 -20.09 -29.23 6.12
N ALA A 332 -19.34 -29.91 5.26
CA ALA A 332 -19.75 -31.14 4.60
C ALA A 332 -18.99 -32.34 5.20
N LYS A 333 -19.72 -33.42 5.48
CA LYS A 333 -19.18 -34.68 5.97
C LYS A 333 -19.38 -35.78 4.94
N ASP A 334 -18.46 -36.73 4.91
CA ASP A 334 -18.61 -37.96 4.16
C ASP A 334 -19.62 -38.93 4.81
N LYS A 335 -19.82 -40.10 4.19
CA LYS A 335 -20.71 -41.16 4.69
C LYS A 335 -20.32 -41.72 6.06
N ASN A 336 -19.07 -41.54 6.48
CA ASN A 336 -18.55 -41.99 7.77
C ASN A 336 -18.61 -40.86 8.83
N GLY A 337 -19.07 -39.67 8.46
CA GLY A 337 -19.15 -38.51 9.34
C GLY A 337 -17.88 -37.65 9.38
N VAL A 338 -16.88 -37.92 8.53
CA VAL A 338 -15.61 -37.18 8.52
C VAL A 338 -15.77 -35.85 7.75
N PRO A 339 -15.41 -34.69 8.33
CA PRO A 339 -15.44 -33.41 7.62
C PRO A 339 -14.49 -33.38 6.41
N LEU A 340 -14.95 -32.85 5.28
CA LEU A 340 -14.17 -32.75 4.03
C LEU A 340 -14.05 -31.34 3.46
N ALA A 341 -14.99 -30.46 3.82
CA ALA A 341 -15.10 -29.12 3.25
C ALA A 341 -15.91 -28.21 4.19
N PHE A 342 -15.66 -26.91 4.14
CA PHE A 342 -16.49 -25.93 4.85
C PHE A 342 -16.54 -24.58 4.14
N ALA A 343 -17.60 -23.83 4.44
CA ALA A 343 -17.80 -22.45 4.07
C ALA A 343 -18.07 -21.61 5.32
N ALA A 344 -17.36 -20.50 5.47
CA ALA A 344 -17.60 -19.54 6.54
C ALA A 344 -18.50 -18.40 6.04
N LEU A 345 -19.54 -18.09 6.80
CA LEU A 345 -20.43 -16.95 6.61
C LEU A 345 -20.14 -15.93 7.71
N ARG A 346 -19.61 -14.76 7.33
CA ARG A 346 -19.43 -13.61 8.22
C ARG A 346 -20.58 -12.64 8.04
N PHE A 347 -21.20 -12.20 9.13
CA PHE A 347 -22.21 -11.14 9.07
C PHE A 347 -21.58 -9.80 8.66
N CYS A 348 -22.22 -9.11 7.71
CA CYS A 348 -21.88 -7.77 7.23
C CYS A 348 -23.02 -6.82 7.60
N GLY A 349 -22.80 -6.08 8.69
CA GLY A 349 -23.81 -5.19 9.29
C GLY A 349 -24.34 -4.12 8.35
N ALA A 350 -23.47 -3.54 7.52
CA ALA A 350 -23.83 -2.43 6.64
C ALA A 350 -24.96 -2.79 5.64
N ASN A 351 -25.03 -4.06 5.23
CA ASN A 351 -26.01 -4.55 4.26
C ASN A 351 -27.03 -5.52 4.88
N ASN A 352 -26.97 -5.75 6.20
CA ASN A 352 -27.77 -6.76 6.89
C ASN A 352 -27.72 -8.14 6.20
N GLY A 353 -26.52 -8.58 5.83
CA GLY A 353 -26.30 -9.78 5.03
C GLY A 353 -25.03 -10.52 5.42
N TYR A 354 -24.58 -11.44 4.56
CA TYR A 354 -23.40 -12.26 4.83
C TYR A 354 -22.35 -12.14 3.72
N HIS A 355 -21.10 -12.35 4.08
CA HIS A 355 -20.00 -12.60 3.16
C HIS A 355 -19.53 -14.05 3.34
N ILE A 356 -19.41 -14.79 2.23
CA ILE A 356 -18.91 -16.16 2.24
C ILE A 356 -17.42 -16.21 1.89
N ASP A 357 -16.57 -16.38 2.91
CA ASP A 357 -15.12 -16.59 2.78
C ASP A 357 -14.52 -17.06 4.11
N PRO A 358 -13.69 -18.13 4.14
CA PRO A 358 -13.33 -19.00 3.02
C PRO A 358 -14.43 -20.02 2.67
N CYS A 359 -14.45 -20.52 1.43
CA CYS A 359 -15.26 -21.65 0.98
C CYS A 359 -14.35 -22.70 0.33
N VAL A 360 -13.97 -23.73 1.10
CA VAL A 360 -12.85 -24.61 0.79
C VAL A 360 -13.20 -26.08 0.97
N ALA A 361 -12.46 -26.94 0.28
CA ALA A 361 -12.57 -28.40 0.37
C ALA A 361 -11.17 -29.01 0.31
N LEU A 362 -10.99 -30.19 0.91
CA LEU A 362 -9.77 -30.96 0.77
C LEU A 362 -9.48 -31.27 -0.72
N PRO A 363 -8.21 -31.35 -1.16
CA PRO A 363 -7.87 -31.74 -2.52
C PRO A 363 -8.42 -33.11 -2.93
N THR A 364 -8.61 -34.01 -1.96
CA THR A 364 -9.16 -35.37 -2.12
C THR A 364 -10.70 -35.41 -2.08
N ALA A 365 -11.36 -34.29 -1.82
CA ALA A 365 -12.81 -34.22 -1.71
C ALA A 365 -13.50 -34.48 -3.06
N PRO A 366 -14.73 -35.03 -3.07
CA PRO A 366 -15.49 -35.21 -4.31
C PRO A 366 -15.71 -33.88 -5.06
N LYS A 367 -15.68 -33.95 -6.39
CA LYS A 367 -15.88 -32.75 -7.23
C LYS A 367 -17.25 -32.12 -6.99
N GLY A 368 -17.27 -30.82 -6.76
CA GLY A 368 -18.48 -30.02 -6.57
C GLY A 368 -18.86 -29.74 -5.11
N LEU A 369 -18.06 -30.13 -4.12
CA LEU A 369 -18.36 -29.85 -2.71
C LEU A 369 -18.42 -28.34 -2.39
N THR A 370 -17.54 -27.53 -2.96
CA THR A 370 -17.60 -26.06 -2.79
C THR A 370 -18.84 -25.45 -3.44
N ASP A 371 -19.33 -26.02 -4.56
CA ASP A 371 -20.58 -25.62 -5.19
C ASP A 371 -21.79 -26.04 -4.33
N LEU A 372 -21.74 -27.22 -3.71
CA LEU A 372 -22.75 -27.63 -2.75
C LEU A 372 -22.79 -26.71 -1.53
N LEU A 373 -21.63 -26.30 -0.99
CA LEU A 373 -21.55 -25.38 0.14
C LEU A 373 -22.06 -23.98 -0.20
N MET A 374 -21.73 -23.46 -1.38
CA MET A 374 -22.27 -22.18 -1.86
C MET A 374 -23.80 -22.24 -2.04
N PHE A 375 -24.31 -23.33 -2.61
CA PHE A 375 -25.75 -23.57 -2.73
C PHE A 375 -26.42 -23.65 -1.34
N ALA A 376 -25.79 -24.35 -0.40
CA ALA A 376 -26.26 -24.48 0.97
C ALA A 376 -26.30 -23.14 1.72
N ALA A 377 -25.28 -22.30 1.55
CA ALA A 377 -25.25 -20.94 2.10
C ALA A 377 -26.39 -20.09 1.56
N MET A 378 -26.61 -20.11 0.24
CA MET A 378 -27.76 -19.45 -0.37
C MET A 378 -29.10 -20.01 0.16
N ALA A 379 -29.24 -21.33 0.27
CA ALA A 379 -30.46 -21.96 0.78
C ALA A 379 -30.75 -21.55 2.24
N LEU A 380 -29.73 -21.54 3.10
CA LEU A 380 -29.84 -21.08 4.49
C LEU A 380 -30.24 -19.59 4.56
N CYS A 381 -29.54 -18.73 3.81
CA CYS A 381 -29.87 -17.30 3.75
C CYS A 381 -31.29 -17.05 3.25
N ARG A 382 -31.73 -17.76 2.20
CA ARG A 382 -33.10 -17.68 1.68
C ARG A 382 -34.11 -18.06 2.75
N HIS A 383 -33.88 -19.17 3.45
CA HIS A 383 -34.77 -19.63 4.51
C HIS A 383 -34.88 -18.60 5.65
N ALA A 384 -33.75 -17.96 6.01
CA ALA A 384 -33.70 -16.90 7.01
C ALA A 384 -34.17 -15.51 6.50
N GLY A 385 -34.65 -15.39 5.27
CA GLY A 385 -35.11 -14.12 4.69
C GLY A 385 -34.00 -13.12 4.35
N VAL A 386 -32.76 -13.59 4.19
CA VAL A 386 -31.59 -12.74 3.93
C VAL A 386 -31.39 -12.57 2.44
N GLY A 387 -31.52 -11.31 1.97
CA GLY A 387 -31.40 -10.93 0.56
C GLY A 387 -30.00 -10.52 0.10
N TYR A 388 -28.99 -10.53 0.97
CA TYR A 388 -27.63 -10.10 0.65
C TYR A 388 -26.60 -11.18 1.04
N LEU A 389 -25.97 -11.79 0.04
CA LEU A 389 -24.85 -12.72 0.21
C LEU A 389 -23.71 -12.34 -0.75
N SER A 390 -22.65 -11.74 -0.24
CA SER A 390 -21.47 -11.41 -1.04
C SER A 390 -20.52 -12.59 -1.18
N VAL A 391 -19.99 -12.77 -2.40
CA VAL A 391 -18.99 -13.79 -2.76
C VAL A 391 -17.58 -13.22 -2.94
N GLY A 392 -17.38 -12.00 -2.43
CA GLY A 392 -16.11 -11.28 -2.47
C GLY A 392 -15.99 -10.35 -3.68
N PHE A 393 -14.74 -10.10 -4.07
CA PHE A 393 -14.40 -9.07 -5.05
C PHE A 393 -14.10 -9.69 -6.43
N GLU A 394 -14.65 -9.06 -7.46
CA GLU A 394 -14.23 -9.22 -8.84
C GLU A 394 -13.37 -8.01 -9.25
N PRO A 395 -12.05 -8.20 -9.42
CA PRO A 395 -11.21 -7.15 -9.95
C PRO A 395 -11.57 -6.84 -11.41
N LEU A 396 -11.43 -5.58 -11.81
CA LEU A 396 -11.64 -5.18 -13.20
C LEU A 396 -10.42 -5.57 -14.06
N GLU A 397 -10.66 -5.91 -15.33
CA GLU A 397 -9.57 -6.15 -16.29
C GLU A 397 -8.75 -4.88 -16.56
N GLU A 398 -9.41 -3.73 -16.56
CA GLU A 398 -8.79 -2.41 -16.63
C GLU A 398 -9.34 -1.51 -15.51
N LEU A 399 -8.55 -0.53 -15.05
CA LEU A 399 -9.05 0.44 -14.08
C LEU A 399 -10.31 1.11 -14.60
N GLY A 400 -11.31 1.24 -13.75
CA GLY A 400 -12.49 2.03 -14.05
C GLY A 400 -12.20 3.53 -13.91
N GLU A 401 -13.02 4.18 -13.09
CA GLU A 401 -12.88 5.60 -12.78
C GLU A 401 -11.57 5.88 -12.00
N VAL A 402 -10.85 6.91 -12.44
CA VAL A 402 -9.65 7.45 -11.78
C VAL A 402 -9.91 8.91 -11.45
N LYS A 403 -9.72 9.29 -10.18
CA LYS A 403 -9.89 10.67 -9.70
C LYS A 403 -8.66 11.10 -8.91
N GLY A 404 -8.32 12.38 -8.96
CA GLY A 404 -7.18 12.96 -8.23
C GLY A 404 -5.83 12.93 -8.96
N LEU A 405 -5.76 12.34 -10.15
CA LEU A 405 -4.60 12.36 -11.05
C LEU A 405 -4.88 13.22 -12.30
N ARG A 406 -3.83 13.77 -12.91
CA ARG A 406 -3.91 14.53 -14.18
C ARG A 406 -3.36 13.70 -15.34
N GLY A 407 -3.96 13.84 -16.53
CA GLY A 407 -3.72 13.11 -17.78
C GLY A 407 -2.56 12.10 -17.83
N PRO A 408 -1.29 12.56 -17.89
CA PRO A 408 -0.14 11.65 -18.00
C PRO A 408 -0.02 10.65 -16.82
N LEU A 409 -0.27 11.09 -15.59
CA LEU A 409 -0.20 10.25 -14.39
C LEU A 409 -1.35 9.24 -14.32
N GLU A 410 -2.53 9.61 -14.82
CA GLU A 410 -3.64 8.68 -14.97
C GLU A 410 -3.30 7.58 -15.97
N HIS A 411 -2.70 7.95 -17.12
CA HIS A 411 -2.28 6.97 -18.13
C HIS A 411 -1.26 5.98 -17.57
N LEU A 412 -0.29 6.47 -16.79
CA LEU A 412 0.69 5.64 -16.09
C LEU A 412 0.03 4.69 -15.08
N ALA A 413 -0.89 5.19 -14.23
CA ALA A 413 -1.61 4.36 -13.27
C ALA A 413 -2.42 3.24 -13.94
N ARG A 414 -3.06 3.55 -15.07
CA ARG A 414 -3.76 2.57 -15.91
C ARG A 414 -2.80 1.56 -16.54
N GLY A 415 -1.62 1.98 -16.98
CA GLY A 415 -0.56 1.11 -17.47
C GLY A 415 -0.07 0.13 -16.40
N ALA A 416 0.31 0.64 -15.23
CA ALA A 416 0.78 -0.15 -14.10
C ALA A 416 -0.26 -1.16 -13.62
N TYR A 417 -1.53 -0.74 -13.53
CA TYR A 417 -2.63 -1.65 -13.19
C TYR A 417 -2.78 -2.77 -14.21
N ARG A 418 -2.85 -2.46 -15.51
CA ARG A 418 -2.97 -3.47 -16.57
C ARG A 418 -1.81 -4.45 -16.55
N PHE A 419 -0.60 -3.96 -16.27
CA PHE A 419 0.58 -4.79 -16.15
C PHE A 419 0.50 -5.75 -14.95
N ALA A 420 0.14 -5.25 -13.77
CA ALA A 420 -0.01 -6.07 -12.56
C ALA A 420 -1.14 -7.11 -12.71
N PHE A 421 -2.26 -6.75 -13.33
CA PHE A 421 -3.43 -7.62 -13.48
C PHE A 421 -3.28 -8.66 -14.59
N LYS A 422 -2.58 -8.36 -15.70
CA LYS A 422 -2.28 -9.35 -16.76
C LYS A 422 -1.46 -10.54 -16.26
N ARG A 423 -0.71 -10.38 -15.17
CA ARG A 423 0.16 -11.42 -14.59
C ARG A 423 -0.52 -12.27 -13.51
N LEU A 424 -1.82 -12.09 -13.27
CA LEU A 424 -2.62 -12.87 -12.33
C LEU A 424 -3.59 -13.80 -13.09
N PRO A 425 -3.12 -14.97 -13.58
CA PRO A 425 -3.97 -15.91 -14.34
C PRO A 425 -5.16 -16.43 -13.52
N SER A 426 -5.08 -16.38 -12.18
CA SER A 426 -6.18 -16.75 -11.27
C SER A 426 -7.38 -15.80 -11.28
N ILE A 427 -7.29 -14.65 -11.95
CA ILE A 427 -8.43 -13.73 -12.16
C ILE A 427 -9.23 -14.13 -13.40
N GLN A 428 -8.58 -14.73 -14.42
CA GLN A 428 -9.27 -15.29 -15.58
C GLN A 428 -10.19 -16.43 -15.13
N GLY A 429 -11.50 -16.19 -15.26
CA GLY A 429 -12.53 -17.14 -14.85
C GLY A 429 -13.20 -16.86 -13.50
N LYS A 430 -12.75 -15.88 -12.70
CA LYS A 430 -13.52 -15.44 -11.51
C LYS A 430 -14.89 -14.91 -11.89
N LYS A 431 -14.94 -14.08 -12.94
CA LYS A 431 -16.19 -13.61 -13.54
C LYS A 431 -17.10 -14.78 -13.94
N ALA A 432 -16.60 -15.71 -14.73
CA ALA A 432 -17.35 -16.91 -15.14
C ALA A 432 -17.79 -17.77 -13.94
N TYR A 433 -16.97 -17.86 -12.89
CA TYR A 433 -17.30 -18.54 -11.64
C TYR A 433 -18.43 -17.83 -10.89
N TYR A 434 -18.44 -16.49 -10.81
CA TYR A 434 -19.50 -15.73 -10.16
C TYR A 434 -20.79 -15.70 -10.99
N ASP A 435 -20.68 -15.52 -12.30
CA ASP A 435 -21.82 -15.48 -13.23
C ASP A 435 -22.62 -16.80 -13.21
N LYS A 436 -21.98 -17.94 -12.91
CA LYS A 436 -22.66 -19.24 -12.75
C LYS A 436 -23.70 -19.22 -11.61
N TRP A 437 -23.52 -18.35 -10.62
CA TRP A 437 -24.39 -18.19 -9.46
C TRP A 437 -25.51 -17.16 -9.66
N ARG A 438 -25.54 -16.47 -10.82
CA ARG A 438 -26.52 -15.42 -11.14
C ARG A 438 -26.50 -14.30 -10.10
N THR A 439 -25.44 -13.49 -10.12
CA THR A 439 -25.38 -12.24 -9.36
C THR A 439 -26.53 -11.31 -9.76
N GLU A 440 -27.03 -10.52 -8.81
CA GLU A 440 -28.14 -9.60 -9.07
C GLU A 440 -27.58 -8.25 -9.53
N GLU A 441 -27.96 -7.83 -10.74
CA GLU A 441 -27.64 -6.51 -11.26
C GLU A 441 -28.24 -5.44 -10.33
N GLY A 442 -27.40 -4.50 -9.85
CA GLY A 442 -27.81 -3.41 -8.98
C GLY A 442 -27.46 -3.57 -7.49
N LEU A 443 -27.06 -4.76 -7.04
CA LEU A 443 -26.51 -4.95 -5.68
C LEU A 443 -24.97 -4.86 -5.63
N GLU A 444 -24.33 -4.64 -6.77
CA GLU A 444 -22.87 -4.55 -6.89
C GLU A 444 -22.37 -3.17 -6.47
N GLU A 445 -21.30 -3.14 -5.68
CA GLU A 445 -20.65 -1.90 -5.25
C GLU A 445 -19.27 -1.77 -5.89
N LYS A 446 -18.95 -0.56 -6.37
CA LYS A 446 -17.61 -0.21 -6.85
C LYS A 446 -16.62 -0.18 -5.69
N LEU A 447 -15.41 -0.71 -5.92
CA LEU A 447 -14.33 -0.77 -4.94
C LEU A 447 -13.14 0.07 -5.38
N PHE A 448 -12.66 0.91 -4.48
CA PHE A 448 -11.61 1.88 -4.75
C PHE A 448 -10.36 1.64 -3.91
N LEU A 449 -9.21 1.82 -4.54
CA LEU A 449 -7.96 2.09 -3.86
C LEU A 449 -7.86 3.61 -3.68
N VAL A 450 -7.74 4.04 -2.44
CA VAL A 450 -7.71 5.47 -2.11
C VAL A 450 -6.37 5.82 -1.46
N LEU A 451 -5.61 6.70 -2.10
CA LEU A 451 -4.28 7.14 -1.64
C LEU A 451 -4.39 8.57 -1.11
N THR A 452 -3.71 8.85 0.01
CA THR A 452 -3.75 10.18 0.64
C THR A 452 -2.35 10.80 0.76
N GLY A 453 -2.20 12.04 0.29
CA GLY A 453 -0.95 12.83 0.44
C GLY A 453 0.11 12.60 -0.65
N ALA A 454 1.29 13.22 -0.49
CA ALA A 454 2.39 13.21 -1.46
C ALA A 454 3.12 11.85 -1.61
N GLY A 455 2.85 10.88 -0.72
CA GLY A 455 3.45 9.54 -0.70
C GLY A 455 2.71 8.47 -1.52
N GLY A 456 1.90 8.86 -2.51
CA GLY A 456 1.00 7.97 -3.25
C GLY A 456 1.67 6.73 -3.89
N GLY A 457 2.95 6.83 -4.28
CA GLY A 457 3.71 5.71 -4.87
C GLY A 457 3.95 4.55 -3.88
N LEU A 458 4.36 4.85 -2.65
CA LEU A 458 4.59 3.83 -1.60
C LEU A 458 3.29 3.12 -1.21
N GLY A 459 2.16 3.83 -1.26
CA GLY A 459 0.84 3.26 -0.99
C GLY A 459 0.43 2.19 -2.01
N VAL A 460 0.77 2.35 -3.29
CA VAL A 460 0.49 1.34 -4.33
C VAL A 460 1.34 0.09 -4.11
N VAL A 461 2.64 0.25 -3.85
CA VAL A 461 3.57 -0.88 -3.57
C VAL A 461 3.15 -1.65 -2.32
N ALA A 462 2.81 -0.93 -1.26
CA ALA A 462 2.33 -1.53 -0.02
C ALA A 462 1.03 -2.32 -0.23
N VAL A 463 0.11 -1.83 -1.07
CA VAL A 463 -1.15 -2.53 -1.39
C VAL A 463 -0.91 -3.81 -2.20
N THR A 464 0.01 -3.80 -3.16
CA THR A 464 0.41 -5.02 -3.89
C THR A 464 0.95 -6.08 -2.94
N HIS A 465 1.72 -5.67 -1.93
CA HIS A 465 2.26 -6.58 -0.91
C HIS A 465 1.19 -7.06 0.09
N VAL A 466 0.20 -6.23 0.44
CA VAL A 466 -0.96 -6.65 1.26
C VAL A 466 -1.86 -7.62 0.53
N ALA A 467 -2.03 -7.46 -0.79
CA ALA A 467 -2.76 -8.41 -1.63
C ALA A 467 -1.99 -9.73 -1.88
N ASN A 468 -0.86 -9.92 -1.19
CA ASN A 468 0.04 -11.07 -1.16
C ASN A 468 0.01 -11.89 -2.45
N ILE A 469 0.37 -11.20 -3.53
CA ILE A 469 0.49 -11.79 -4.85
C ILE A 469 1.74 -12.68 -4.84
N ASN A 470 1.57 -13.94 -4.42
CA ASN A 470 2.60 -14.97 -4.54
C ASN A 470 2.78 -15.28 -6.02
N ASN A 471 3.98 -15.07 -6.55
CA ASN A 471 4.28 -15.19 -7.97
C ASN A 471 5.43 -16.21 -8.15
N PRO A 472 5.15 -17.51 -8.36
CA PRO A 472 6.19 -18.55 -8.51
C PRO A 472 7.06 -18.38 -9.77
N GLY A 473 6.69 -17.48 -10.69
CA GLY A 473 7.47 -17.12 -11.88
C GLY A 473 8.36 -15.88 -11.71
N LEU A 474 8.44 -15.28 -10.51
CA LEU A 474 9.32 -14.13 -10.26
C LEU A 474 10.82 -14.51 -10.11
N ASP A 475 11.16 -15.79 -10.26
CA ASP A 475 12.54 -16.29 -10.30
C ASP A 475 13.02 -16.70 -11.71
N SER A 476 12.20 -16.62 -12.77
CA SER A 476 12.66 -17.04 -14.11
C SER A 476 12.06 -16.30 -15.33
N GLY A 477 11.38 -15.17 -15.15
CA GLY A 477 10.77 -14.43 -16.27
C GLY A 477 10.79 -12.90 -16.09
N ARG A 478 11.98 -12.32 -15.90
CA ARG A 478 12.22 -10.89 -16.06
C ARG A 478 12.33 -10.58 -17.55
N HIS A 479 11.55 -9.62 -18.04
CA HIS A 479 11.88 -8.65 -19.08
C HIS A 479 10.61 -7.79 -19.31
N ASP A 480 10.77 -6.47 -19.12
CA ASP A 480 10.05 -5.36 -19.80
C ASP A 480 8.90 -4.58 -19.14
N ALA A 481 8.43 -4.87 -17.92
CA ALA A 481 7.63 -3.84 -17.18
C ALA A 481 7.53 -4.05 -15.66
N GLY A 482 8.15 -5.11 -15.13
CA GLY A 482 8.29 -5.31 -13.68
C GLY A 482 9.47 -4.55 -13.09
N ASP A 483 10.32 -4.00 -13.93
CA ASP A 483 11.60 -3.44 -13.52
C ASP A 483 11.44 -2.08 -12.83
N GLU A 484 10.52 -1.20 -13.26
CA GLU A 484 10.35 0.10 -12.59
C GLU A 484 9.84 0.00 -11.13
N LEU A 485 8.92 -0.92 -10.80
CA LEU A 485 8.37 -1.03 -9.43
C LEU A 485 9.27 -1.85 -8.47
N LEU A 486 10.02 -2.83 -8.99
CA LEU A 486 11.02 -3.59 -8.21
C LEU A 486 12.30 -2.79 -7.96
N ILE A 487 12.64 -1.84 -8.84
CA ILE A 487 13.72 -0.88 -8.63
C ILE A 487 13.46 -0.08 -7.33
N TYR A 488 12.24 0.42 -7.10
CA TYR A 488 11.94 1.19 -5.88
C TYR A 488 11.98 0.39 -4.57
N SER A 489 11.58 -0.88 -4.55
CA SER A 489 11.64 -1.72 -3.35
C SER A 489 13.05 -2.24 -3.04
N ASN A 490 13.90 -2.40 -4.04
CA ASN A 490 15.31 -2.73 -3.85
C ASN A 490 16.11 -1.49 -3.44
N ILE A 491 15.80 -0.30 -3.98
CA ILE A 491 16.51 0.94 -3.67
C ILE A 491 16.55 1.22 -2.15
N GLU A 492 15.48 1.01 -1.39
CA GLU A 492 15.54 1.29 0.05
C GLU A 492 16.47 0.32 0.80
N LYS A 493 16.46 -0.98 0.43
CA LYS A 493 17.42 -1.96 0.97
C LYS A 493 18.85 -1.66 0.52
N ASP A 494 19.01 -1.18 -0.71
CA ASP A 494 20.29 -0.77 -1.28
C ASP A 494 20.79 0.53 -0.65
N VAL A 495 19.90 1.41 -0.18
CA VAL A 495 20.25 2.63 0.57
C VAL A 495 20.61 2.29 2.02
N GLU A 496 19.98 1.28 2.63
CA GLU A 496 20.35 0.80 3.97
C GLU A 496 21.81 0.35 4.04
N ILE A 497 22.32 -0.40 3.04
CA ILE A 497 23.74 -0.80 3.01
C ILE A 497 24.70 0.38 2.75
N LEU A 498 24.16 1.51 2.29
CA LEU A 498 24.87 2.77 2.04
C LEU A 498 24.76 3.74 3.23
N LEU A 499 24.21 3.31 4.37
CA LEU A 499 24.14 4.12 5.58
C LEU A 499 25.43 3.98 6.41
N PRO A 500 26.23 5.04 6.61
CA PRO A 500 27.40 5.01 7.47
C PRO A 500 27.02 4.95 8.95
N TRP A 501 27.89 4.31 9.74
CA TRP A 501 27.68 4.14 11.19
C TRP A 501 27.35 5.45 11.93
N VAL A 502 27.97 6.57 11.53
CA VAL A 502 27.74 7.88 12.18
C VAL A 502 26.27 8.28 12.23
N TYR A 503 25.47 7.84 11.26
CA TYR A 503 24.03 8.17 11.19
C TYR A 503 23.15 7.29 12.07
N ASP A 504 23.68 6.23 12.67
CA ASP A 504 23.01 5.52 13.76
C ASP A 504 23.18 6.27 15.09
N GLN A 505 24.21 7.12 15.22
CA GLN A 505 24.53 7.85 16.43
C GLN A 505 23.98 9.29 16.43
N ALA A 506 24.01 9.97 15.28
CA ALA A 506 23.64 11.37 15.19
C ALA A 506 23.03 11.71 13.82
N ASN A 507 22.10 12.67 13.77
CA ASN A 507 21.54 13.16 12.51
C ASN A 507 22.49 14.11 11.75
N ILE A 508 23.53 14.62 12.41
CA ILE A 508 24.53 15.51 11.84
C ILE A 508 25.92 14.95 12.15
N ALA A 509 26.63 14.52 11.13
CA ALA A 509 28.01 14.07 11.23
C ALA A 509 28.94 15.27 11.47
N ARG A 510 29.88 15.11 12.40
CA ARG A 510 30.88 16.11 12.80
C ARG A 510 32.25 15.44 12.93
N GLY A 511 33.32 16.22 12.77
CA GLY A 511 34.69 15.71 12.87
C GLY A 511 35.01 14.98 14.18
N THR A 512 34.34 15.31 15.28
CA THR A 512 34.50 14.61 16.57
C THR A 512 34.11 13.13 16.50
N HIS A 513 33.20 12.74 15.61
CA HIS A 513 32.78 11.34 15.48
C HIS A 513 33.83 10.46 14.79
N LEU A 514 34.88 11.03 14.19
CA LEU A 514 35.95 10.25 13.56
C LEU A 514 36.72 9.39 14.57
N PHE A 515 36.73 9.77 15.85
CA PHE A 515 37.44 9.04 16.91
C PHE A 515 36.68 7.80 17.38
N ASP A 516 35.35 7.80 17.27
CA ASP A 516 34.47 6.74 17.75
C ASP A 516 34.07 5.76 16.61
N TRP A 517 34.56 5.99 15.40
CA TRP A 517 34.14 5.24 14.21
C TRP A 517 34.70 3.81 14.21
N PRO A 518 33.84 2.77 14.10
CA PRO A 518 34.26 1.37 14.13
C PRO A 518 35.14 0.98 12.94
N ASP A 519 36.06 0.04 13.15
CA ASP A 519 37.01 -0.41 12.12
C ASP A 519 36.31 -1.14 10.95
N GLU A 520 35.18 -1.80 11.22
CA GLU A 520 34.37 -2.49 10.21
C GLU A 520 33.80 -1.54 9.15
N ASP A 521 33.72 -0.24 9.46
CA ASP A 521 33.14 0.79 8.61
C ASP A 521 34.18 1.82 8.10
N HIS A 522 35.44 1.39 8.02
CA HIS A 522 36.60 2.20 7.63
C HIS A 522 36.47 2.92 6.27
N GLU A 523 35.72 2.37 5.32
CA GLU A 523 35.50 3.01 4.01
C GLU A 523 34.69 4.31 4.14
N PHE A 524 33.62 4.29 4.95
CA PHE A 524 32.85 5.50 5.23
C PHE A 524 33.65 6.44 6.14
N ARG A 525 34.39 5.93 7.13
CA ARG A 525 35.28 6.74 7.96
C ARG A 525 36.23 7.57 7.10
N PHE A 526 36.92 6.94 6.15
CA PHE A 526 37.85 7.60 5.25
C PHE A 526 37.16 8.65 4.37
N LEU A 527 35.97 8.33 3.83
CA LEU A 527 35.20 9.28 3.03
C LEU A 527 34.78 10.51 3.86
N PHE A 528 34.30 10.31 5.09
CA PHE A 528 33.90 11.39 5.99
C PHE A 528 35.09 12.23 6.46
N GLU A 529 36.26 11.64 6.66
CA GLU A 529 37.50 12.38 6.90
C GLU A 529 37.78 13.37 5.76
N GLN A 530 37.62 12.94 4.51
CA GLN A 530 37.78 13.83 3.35
C GLN A 530 36.69 14.91 3.26
N PHE A 531 35.43 14.59 3.59
CA PHE A 531 34.36 15.60 3.65
C PHE A 531 34.64 16.66 4.73
N PHE A 532 35.11 16.26 5.91
CA PHE A 532 35.42 17.22 6.98
C PHE A 532 36.65 18.07 6.64
N ALA A 533 37.68 17.49 6.01
CA ALA A 533 38.82 18.24 5.50
C ALA A 533 38.38 19.27 4.45
N TYR A 534 37.48 18.88 3.54
CA TYR A 534 36.89 19.78 2.55
C TYR A 534 36.08 20.91 3.20
N GLN A 535 35.20 20.60 4.15
CA GLN A 535 34.41 21.61 4.86
C GLN A 535 35.28 22.59 5.65
N THR A 536 36.36 22.12 6.27
CA THR A 536 37.31 22.95 7.01
C THR A 536 38.07 23.90 6.08
N ALA A 537 38.27 23.51 4.81
CA ALA A 537 38.91 24.34 3.80
C ALA A 537 37.99 25.41 3.19
N LEU A 538 36.67 25.35 3.44
CA LEU A 538 35.71 26.37 2.99
C LEU A 538 35.78 27.61 3.90
N THR A 539 35.75 28.81 3.31
CA THR A 539 35.56 30.03 4.11
C THR A 539 34.15 30.08 4.71
N PRO A 540 33.92 30.88 5.76
CA PRO A 540 32.58 31.06 6.33
C PRO A 540 31.52 31.48 5.30
N LYS A 541 31.89 32.33 4.33
CA LYS A 541 31.00 32.74 3.25
C LYS A 541 30.65 31.57 2.33
N SER A 542 31.65 30.79 1.93
CA SER A 542 31.50 29.59 1.10
C SER A 542 30.73 28.46 1.79
N SER A 543 30.83 28.34 3.11
CA SER A 543 30.11 27.35 3.91
C SER A 543 28.58 27.59 3.93
N CYS A 544 28.16 28.82 3.64
CA CYS A 544 26.75 29.21 3.52
C CYS A 544 26.28 29.30 2.06
N SER A 545 27.15 29.02 1.08
CA SER A 545 26.77 29.00 -0.33
C SER A 545 25.81 27.84 -0.60
N ILE A 546 24.59 28.19 -0.95
CA ILE A 546 23.53 27.27 -1.34
C ILE A 546 23.14 27.62 -2.78
N GLY A 547 23.19 26.63 -3.67
CA GLY A 547 22.65 26.78 -5.02
C GLY A 547 21.12 26.92 -4.97
N PRO A 548 20.48 27.40 -6.04
CA PRO A 548 19.03 27.57 -6.05
C PRO A 548 18.31 26.23 -5.82
N ILE A 549 17.20 26.27 -5.07
CA ILE A 549 16.29 25.13 -4.84
C ILE A 549 15.40 24.96 -6.09
N THR A 550 16.01 24.78 -7.25
CA THR A 550 15.30 24.70 -8.53
C THR A 550 15.78 23.51 -9.33
N SER A 551 14.83 22.74 -9.87
CA SER A 551 15.10 21.54 -10.67
C SER A 551 15.47 21.83 -12.12
N LYS A 552 15.47 23.10 -12.56
CA LYS A 552 15.68 23.52 -13.96
C LYS A 552 16.54 24.78 -13.99
N GLY A 553 17.67 24.72 -14.69
CA GLY A 553 18.50 25.88 -15.01
C GLY A 553 18.47 26.13 -16.52
N GLU A 554 18.08 27.33 -16.92
CA GLU A 554 18.17 27.78 -18.32
C GLU A 554 19.46 28.59 -18.48
N ILE A 555 20.34 28.15 -19.37
CA ILE A 555 21.65 28.79 -19.58
C ILE A 555 21.65 29.43 -20.95
N THR A 556 21.83 30.75 -21.00
CA THR A 556 22.16 31.42 -22.26
C THR A 556 23.67 31.37 -22.45
N LEU A 557 24.13 30.73 -23.52
CA LEU A 557 25.55 30.53 -23.76
C LEU A 557 26.28 31.84 -24.13
N PRO A 558 27.42 32.16 -23.49
CA PRO A 558 28.32 33.21 -23.98
C PRO A 558 29.09 32.72 -25.23
N ARG A 559 29.26 33.63 -26.19
CA ARG A 559 29.76 33.34 -27.56
C ARG A 559 31.18 32.75 -27.67
N MET A 560 32.05 32.79 -26.65
CA MET A 560 33.43 32.28 -26.77
C MET A 560 34.08 31.79 -25.47
N ASN A 561 34.72 30.61 -25.56
CA ASN A 561 35.66 29.98 -24.62
C ASN A 561 35.20 29.79 -23.16
N TRP A 562 34.92 28.53 -22.79
CA TRP A 562 34.59 28.05 -21.43
C TRP A 562 35.75 28.14 -20.40
N LYS A 563 36.50 29.25 -20.37
CA LYS A 563 37.47 29.52 -19.32
C LYS A 563 36.84 30.42 -18.26
N VAL A 564 36.46 29.83 -17.13
CA VAL A 564 36.10 30.62 -15.95
C VAL A 564 37.39 31.21 -15.36
N ALA A 565 37.41 32.54 -15.21
CA ALA A 565 38.55 33.25 -14.64
C ALA A 565 38.79 32.79 -13.19
N GLY A 566 40.06 32.64 -12.79
CA GLY A 566 40.42 32.28 -11.41
C GLY A 566 40.38 30.79 -11.05
N ARG A 567 39.89 29.90 -11.93
CA ARG A 567 39.86 28.45 -11.67
C ARG A 567 41.26 27.84 -11.45
N GLU A 568 42.26 28.27 -12.21
CA GLU A 568 43.64 27.74 -12.10
C GLU A 568 44.26 28.01 -10.72
N SER A 569 43.95 29.16 -10.11
CA SER A 569 44.39 29.50 -8.76
C SER A 569 43.83 28.56 -7.68
N HIS A 570 42.74 27.85 -7.99
CA HIS A 570 42.06 26.92 -7.09
C HIS A 570 42.25 25.45 -7.48
N ARG A 571 43.22 25.14 -8.35
CA ARG A 571 43.40 23.80 -8.92
C ARG A 571 43.45 22.68 -7.88
N TYR A 572 44.14 22.88 -6.75
CA TYR A 572 44.25 21.88 -5.69
C TYR A 572 42.91 21.62 -4.98
N PHE A 573 42.16 22.68 -4.66
CA PHE A 573 40.83 22.61 -4.05
C PHE A 573 39.79 21.97 -4.97
N VAL A 574 39.86 22.28 -6.26
CA VAL A 574 39.01 21.67 -7.30
C VAL A 574 39.36 20.19 -7.49
N SER A 575 40.64 19.84 -7.38
CA SER A 575 41.10 18.44 -7.51
C SER A 575 40.70 17.56 -6.32
N SER A 576 40.66 18.11 -5.09
CA SER A 576 40.22 17.36 -3.91
C SER A 576 38.75 16.95 -4.00
N GLN A 577 37.89 17.79 -4.60
CA GLN A 577 36.49 17.42 -4.89
C GLN A 577 36.40 16.22 -5.83
N GLY A 578 37.21 16.20 -6.89
CA GLY A 578 37.28 15.05 -7.80
C GLY A 578 37.71 13.77 -7.09
N PHE A 579 38.65 13.88 -6.14
CA PHE A 579 39.08 12.77 -5.30
C PHE A 579 37.97 12.27 -4.36
N ILE A 580 37.24 13.16 -3.69
CA ILE A 580 36.12 12.84 -2.80
C ILE A 580 35.00 12.13 -3.58
N LEU A 581 34.58 12.71 -4.71
CA LEU A 581 33.53 12.13 -5.57
C LEU A 581 33.96 10.76 -6.10
N ARG A 582 35.24 10.59 -6.43
CA ARG A 582 35.76 9.27 -6.84
C ARG A 582 35.62 8.22 -5.74
N ILE A 583 35.99 8.55 -4.49
CA ILE A 583 35.83 7.62 -3.35
C ILE A 583 34.35 7.27 -3.17
N LEU A 584 33.48 8.29 -3.16
CA LEU A 584 32.04 8.12 -3.01
C LEU A 584 31.48 7.18 -4.07
N MET A 585 31.74 7.45 -5.35
CA MET A 585 31.21 6.66 -6.46
C MET A 585 31.76 5.23 -6.48
N GLN A 586 33.05 5.03 -6.18
CA GLN A 586 33.64 3.70 -6.07
C GLN A 586 33.04 2.89 -4.92
N MET A 587 32.80 3.53 -3.77
CA MET A 587 32.20 2.90 -2.61
C MET A 587 30.73 2.52 -2.87
N VAL A 588 29.94 3.44 -3.43
CA VAL A 588 28.55 3.17 -3.81
C VAL A 588 28.50 1.99 -4.79
N HIS A 589 29.28 2.05 -5.87
CA HIS A 589 29.35 0.96 -6.85
C HIS A 589 29.76 -0.39 -6.22
N ARG A 590 30.81 -0.42 -5.38
CA ARG A 590 31.26 -1.67 -4.73
C ARG A 590 30.23 -2.25 -3.77
N LYS A 591 29.56 -1.41 -2.99
CA LYS A 591 28.50 -1.85 -2.05
C LYS A 591 27.28 -2.35 -2.80
N LEU A 592 26.82 -1.64 -3.83
CA LEU A 592 25.71 -2.09 -4.70
C LEU A 592 26.06 -3.41 -5.42
N LYS A 593 27.27 -3.53 -5.97
CA LYS A 593 27.72 -4.78 -6.65
C LYS A 593 27.66 -6.02 -5.74
N ARG A 594 27.82 -5.88 -4.42
CA ARG A 594 27.73 -7.01 -3.48
C ARG A 594 26.31 -7.52 -3.28
N VAL A 595 25.29 -6.69 -3.50
CA VAL A 595 23.88 -7.03 -3.28
C VAL A 595 23.11 -7.27 -4.59
N MET A 596 23.62 -6.76 -5.71
CA MET A 596 23.04 -6.99 -7.05
C MET A 596 23.30 -8.43 -7.53
N LYS A 597 22.32 -9.02 -8.24
CA LYS A 597 22.46 -10.39 -8.79
C LYS A 597 23.58 -10.39 -9.87
N PRO A 598 24.38 -11.47 -10.02
CA PRO A 598 25.47 -11.54 -11.00
C PRO A 598 25.04 -11.19 -12.43
N GLU A 599 23.82 -11.59 -12.82
CA GLU A 599 23.19 -11.32 -14.12
C GLU A 599 22.97 -9.81 -14.39
N GLN A 600 22.85 -8.97 -13.35
CA GLN A 600 22.69 -7.50 -13.47
C GLN A 600 24.03 -6.76 -13.61
N THR A 601 25.15 -7.46 -13.45
CA THR A 601 26.51 -6.90 -13.48
C THR A 601 27.40 -7.60 -14.50
N GLN A 602 26.83 -8.51 -15.29
CA GLN A 602 27.57 -9.34 -16.24
C GLN A 602 27.93 -8.51 -17.49
N GLY A 603 29.19 -8.09 -17.59
CA GLY A 603 29.77 -7.50 -18.80
C GLY A 603 30.15 -6.01 -18.73
N LEU A 604 29.69 -5.24 -17.73
CA LEU A 604 30.10 -3.83 -17.58
C LEU A 604 31.29 -3.67 -16.64
N GLU A 605 32.45 -3.37 -17.22
CA GLU A 605 33.64 -2.98 -16.46
C GLU A 605 33.58 -1.48 -16.13
N ILE A 606 33.06 -1.14 -14.94
CA ILE A 606 33.03 0.24 -14.44
C ILE A 606 34.39 0.60 -13.82
N ARG A 607 35.02 1.65 -14.33
CA ARG A 607 36.32 2.16 -13.86
C ARG A 607 36.22 3.63 -13.46
N SER A 608 37.10 4.06 -12.56
CA SER A 608 37.29 5.48 -12.25
C SER A 608 38.78 5.82 -12.42
N PRO A 609 39.20 6.31 -13.60
CA PRO A 609 40.62 6.53 -13.89
C PRO A 609 41.27 7.51 -12.91
N ASN A 610 42.54 7.25 -12.58
CA ASN A 610 43.30 8.05 -11.62
C ASN A 610 43.75 9.41 -12.19
N LEU A 611 43.89 9.53 -13.51
CA LEU A 611 44.22 10.76 -14.21
C LEU A 611 43.24 10.98 -15.36
N ILE A 612 42.79 12.23 -15.52
CA ILE A 612 41.96 12.65 -16.65
C ILE A 612 42.61 13.85 -17.30
N SER A 613 42.75 13.78 -18.62
CA SER A 613 43.19 14.90 -19.44
C SER A 613 41.99 15.74 -19.87
N SER A 614 42.22 17.05 -20.03
CA SER A 614 41.22 17.92 -20.65
C SER A 614 40.87 17.38 -22.04
N SER A 615 39.59 17.23 -22.34
CA SER A 615 39.14 16.73 -23.64
C SER A 615 38.88 17.90 -24.57
N LYS A 616 39.46 17.86 -25.78
CA LYS A 616 39.18 18.83 -26.85
C LYS A 616 38.05 18.28 -27.71
N TYR A 617 37.07 19.11 -28.03
CA TYR A 617 35.95 18.74 -28.89
C TYR A 617 35.60 19.88 -29.85
N VAL A 618 34.88 19.56 -30.93
CA VAL A 618 34.54 20.52 -31.98
C VAL A 618 33.03 20.64 -32.11
N ILE A 619 32.53 21.87 -32.10
CA ILE A 619 31.12 22.21 -32.34
C ILE A 619 31.08 23.31 -33.41
N GLY A 620 30.33 23.11 -34.50
CA GLY A 620 30.22 24.12 -35.56
C GLY A 620 31.57 24.55 -36.16
N ARG A 621 32.52 23.61 -36.26
CA ARG A 621 33.92 23.85 -36.70
C ARG A 621 34.79 24.69 -35.74
N GLN A 622 34.27 25.06 -34.57
CA GLN A 622 35.01 25.74 -33.52
C GLN A 622 35.52 24.70 -32.49
N MET A 623 36.77 24.83 -32.05
CA MET A 623 37.36 23.95 -31.04
C MET A 623 37.09 24.46 -29.62
N TYR A 624 36.75 23.53 -28.75
CA TYR A 624 36.43 23.75 -27.34
C TYR A 624 37.15 22.76 -26.44
N VAL A 625 37.18 23.05 -25.14
CA VAL A 625 37.89 22.24 -24.14
C VAL A 625 36.98 22.01 -22.94
N SER A 626 36.78 20.74 -22.57
CA SER A 626 36.18 20.35 -21.29
C SER A 626 37.27 19.99 -20.28
N ARG A 627 37.00 20.26 -19.01
CA ARG A 627 37.92 20.00 -17.90
C ARG A 627 37.20 19.30 -16.75
N PRO A 628 36.78 18.03 -16.94
CA PRO A 628 36.28 17.22 -15.85
C PRO A 628 37.38 17.01 -14.78
N VAL A 629 36.98 16.93 -13.52
CA VAL A 629 37.90 16.68 -12.38
C VAL A 629 37.98 15.20 -12.01
N GLY A 630 37.15 14.38 -12.64
CA GLY A 630 37.00 12.95 -12.42
C GLY A 630 35.92 12.41 -13.34
N GLN A 631 35.83 11.09 -13.49
CA GLN A 631 34.76 10.44 -14.25
C GLN A 631 34.62 8.98 -13.85
N VAL A 632 33.45 8.42 -14.10
CA VAL A 632 33.16 6.99 -14.12
C VAL A 632 33.09 6.58 -15.59
N THR A 633 33.83 5.56 -15.98
CA THR A 633 33.82 5.01 -17.35
C THR A 633 33.30 3.57 -17.38
N VAL A 634 32.79 3.16 -18.54
CA VAL A 634 32.42 1.77 -18.86
C VAL A 634 33.26 1.26 -20.02
N GLY A 635 33.69 0.00 -19.96
CA GLY A 635 34.38 -0.69 -21.05
C GLY A 635 35.90 -0.85 -20.84
N PRO A 636 36.55 -1.66 -21.68
CA PRO A 636 37.93 -2.05 -21.48
C PRO A 636 38.91 -0.93 -21.84
N GLY A 637 39.88 -0.67 -20.95
CA GLY A 637 41.11 0.07 -21.26
C GLY A 637 40.90 1.47 -21.86
N ASP A 638 41.58 1.71 -22.97
CA ASP A 638 41.63 3.00 -23.68
C ASP A 638 40.35 3.32 -24.45
N ASP A 639 39.49 2.32 -24.68
CA ASP A 639 38.18 2.46 -25.36
C ASP A 639 37.03 2.74 -24.38
N SER A 640 37.35 3.07 -23.11
CA SER A 640 36.34 3.28 -22.08
C SER A 640 35.55 4.59 -22.27
N LEU A 641 34.23 4.44 -22.20
CA LEU A 641 33.25 5.51 -22.39
C LEU A 641 32.89 6.16 -21.05
N PRO A 642 32.99 7.50 -20.91
CA PRO A 642 32.51 8.19 -19.73
C PRO A 642 30.98 8.10 -19.62
N ILE A 643 30.49 7.60 -18.49
CA ILE A 643 29.06 7.50 -18.16
C ILE A 643 28.62 8.56 -17.13
N ILE A 644 29.52 8.95 -16.22
CA ILE A 644 29.30 10.04 -15.27
C ILE A 644 30.58 10.86 -15.22
N SER A 645 30.50 12.17 -15.43
CA SER A 645 31.65 13.07 -15.27
C SER A 645 31.56 13.88 -13.99
N TYR A 646 32.69 14.30 -13.44
CA TYR A 646 32.73 15.17 -12.27
C TYR A 646 33.11 16.59 -12.68
N THR A 647 32.41 17.56 -12.14
CA THR A 647 32.82 18.97 -12.18
C THR A 647 33.29 19.42 -10.79
N GLY A 648 34.06 20.51 -10.73
CA GLY A 648 34.51 21.06 -9.47
C GLY A 648 34.19 22.54 -9.38
N TRP A 649 33.87 22.98 -8.17
CA TRP A 649 33.55 24.37 -7.84
C TRP A 649 34.70 25.03 -7.10
N PHE A 650 34.79 26.35 -7.16
CA PHE A 650 35.76 27.09 -6.36
C PHE A 650 35.15 28.36 -5.75
N GLU A 651 35.80 28.85 -4.71
CA GLU A 651 35.32 30.02 -3.99
C GLU A 651 35.26 31.27 -4.88
N GLY A 652 34.12 31.96 -4.82
CA GLY A 652 33.84 33.13 -5.66
C GLY A 652 33.18 32.80 -7.00
N GLN A 653 33.10 31.53 -7.40
CA GLN A 653 32.37 31.11 -8.59
C GLN A 653 30.86 31.23 -8.37
N THR A 654 30.20 31.99 -9.24
CA THR A 654 28.74 32.15 -9.26
C THR A 654 28.05 30.86 -9.69
N TRP A 655 26.75 30.74 -9.40
CA TRP A 655 25.96 29.59 -9.85
C TRP A 655 25.93 29.50 -11.38
N GLU A 656 25.76 30.61 -12.08
CA GLU A 656 25.74 30.65 -13.56
C GLU A 656 27.06 30.17 -14.17
N GLU A 657 28.20 30.60 -13.60
CA GLU A 657 29.52 30.12 -14.03
C GLU A 657 29.71 28.63 -13.77
N PHE A 658 29.28 28.13 -12.60
CA PHE A 658 29.34 26.71 -12.26
C PHE A 658 28.50 25.86 -13.22
N VAL A 659 27.28 26.30 -13.47
CA VAL A 659 26.36 25.64 -14.40
C VAL A 659 26.91 25.67 -15.84
N GLY A 660 27.57 26.75 -16.24
CA GLY A 660 28.30 26.82 -17.51
C GLY A 660 29.45 25.81 -17.60
N GLU A 661 30.16 25.55 -16.51
CA GLU A 661 31.18 24.49 -16.45
C GLU A 661 30.57 23.09 -16.50
N VAL A 662 29.44 22.85 -15.82
CA VAL A 662 28.67 21.60 -15.92
C VAL A 662 28.33 21.30 -17.37
N LEU A 663 27.77 22.28 -18.09
CA LEU A 663 27.44 22.12 -19.51
C LEU A 663 28.68 21.83 -20.36
N SER A 664 29.79 22.54 -20.13
CA SER A 664 31.05 22.28 -20.85
C SER A 664 31.56 20.86 -20.64
N VAL A 665 31.43 20.32 -19.42
CA VAL A 665 31.77 18.93 -19.11
C VAL A 665 30.80 17.96 -19.80
N MET A 666 29.49 18.23 -19.79
CA MET A 666 28.49 17.42 -20.49
C MET A 666 28.75 17.34 -21.99
N LEU A 667 29.03 18.48 -22.63
CA LEU A 667 29.34 18.55 -24.07
C LEU A 667 30.64 17.80 -24.41
N GLY A 668 31.65 17.87 -23.54
CA GLY A 668 32.88 17.11 -23.70
C GLY A 668 32.66 15.59 -23.60
N GLN A 669 31.82 15.15 -22.65
CA GLN A 669 31.40 13.76 -22.53
C GLN A 669 30.64 13.30 -23.78
N LEU A 670 29.64 14.08 -24.19
CA LEU A 670 28.82 13.83 -25.38
C LEU A 670 29.66 13.71 -26.66
N ALA A 671 30.64 14.59 -26.86
CA ALA A 671 31.53 14.55 -28.02
C ALA A 671 32.40 13.27 -28.02
N LYS A 672 32.85 12.80 -26.86
CA LYS A 672 33.61 11.56 -26.75
C LYS A 672 32.73 10.35 -27.09
N THR A 673 31.51 10.31 -26.57
CA THR A 673 30.52 9.26 -26.90
C THR A 673 30.17 9.27 -28.38
N PHE A 674 29.95 10.45 -28.97
CA PHE A 674 29.64 10.63 -30.40
C PHE A 674 30.76 10.13 -31.32
N THR A 675 32.03 10.37 -30.97
CA THR A 675 33.17 9.97 -31.80
C THR A 675 33.26 8.43 -31.93
N ILE A 676 32.89 7.71 -30.88
CA ILE A 676 32.93 6.24 -30.84
C ILE A 676 31.71 5.62 -31.55
N HIS A 677 30.51 6.19 -31.39
CA HIS A 677 29.27 5.64 -31.99
C HIS A 677 29.16 5.86 -33.50
N LYS A 678 29.93 6.80 -34.08
CA LYS A 678 29.93 7.09 -35.52
C LYS A 678 30.32 5.89 -36.39
N HIS A 679 30.88 4.83 -35.80
CA HIS A 679 31.35 3.65 -36.50
C HIS A 679 30.35 2.48 -36.55
N ASP A 680 29.38 2.34 -35.64
CA ASP A 680 28.61 1.08 -35.52
C ASP A 680 27.08 1.18 -35.47
N GLN A 681 26.47 2.24 -34.92
CA GLN A 681 25.00 2.32 -34.76
C GLN A 681 24.55 3.78 -34.83
N GLY A 682 23.53 4.08 -35.64
CA GLY A 682 23.10 5.46 -35.97
C GLY A 682 22.85 6.37 -34.76
N LEU A 683 22.77 7.69 -35.02
CA LEU A 683 22.65 8.71 -33.97
C LEU A 683 21.34 8.57 -33.18
N GLN A 684 21.43 8.61 -31.85
CA GLN A 684 20.30 8.52 -30.90
C GLN A 684 20.34 9.69 -29.91
N ASP A 685 19.22 9.93 -29.23
CA ASP A 685 19.12 10.88 -28.13
C ASP A 685 20.07 10.47 -27.00
N GLN A 686 20.70 11.45 -26.34
CA GLN A 686 21.74 11.18 -25.34
C GLN A 686 21.43 11.86 -24.02
N GLU A 687 21.52 11.10 -22.94
CA GLU A 687 21.47 11.63 -21.57
C GLU A 687 22.86 11.63 -20.95
N ILE A 688 23.25 12.79 -20.43
CA ILE A 688 24.57 13.01 -19.84
C ILE A 688 24.42 13.43 -18.39
N PHE A 689 25.19 12.78 -17.52
CA PHE A 689 25.17 13.01 -16.07
C PHE A 689 26.49 13.61 -15.58
N VAL A 690 26.38 14.68 -14.79
CA VAL A 690 27.52 15.33 -14.14
C VAL A 690 27.27 15.47 -12.66
N ILE A 691 28.25 15.13 -11.83
CA ILE A 691 28.20 15.29 -10.37
C ILE A 691 29.23 16.34 -9.95
N GLY A 692 28.87 17.24 -9.05
CA GLY A 692 29.80 18.26 -8.56
C GLY A 692 29.39 18.81 -7.21
N PHE A 693 30.33 19.47 -6.54
CA PHE A 693 30.01 20.29 -5.38
C PHE A 693 29.63 21.70 -5.83
N TYR A 694 28.76 22.35 -5.07
CA TYR A 694 28.63 23.81 -5.04
C TYR A 694 28.51 24.23 -3.57
N GLY A 695 29.55 24.89 -3.06
CA GLY A 695 29.73 25.03 -1.62
C GLY A 695 29.82 23.65 -0.94
N PRO A 696 29.17 23.44 0.23
CA PRO A 696 29.23 22.16 0.94
C PRO A 696 28.28 21.08 0.37
N HIS A 697 27.51 21.38 -0.68
CA HIS A 697 26.45 20.52 -1.18
C HIS A 697 26.87 19.79 -2.47
N ILE A 698 26.48 18.52 -2.60
CA ILE A 698 26.62 17.72 -3.83
C ILE A 698 25.37 17.91 -4.70
N TYR A 699 25.57 18.11 -5.99
CA TYR A 699 24.53 18.18 -7.01
C TYR A 699 24.74 17.10 -8.06
N ILE A 700 23.64 16.53 -8.54
CA ILE A 700 23.60 15.66 -9.71
C ILE A 700 22.86 16.43 -10.81
N ALA A 701 23.52 16.63 -11.94
CA ALA A 701 23.00 17.31 -13.10
C ALA A 701 22.70 16.30 -14.22
N ARG A 702 21.54 16.45 -14.88
CA ARG A 702 21.13 15.67 -16.05
C ARG A 702 20.90 16.63 -17.23
N GLY A 703 21.54 16.34 -18.34
CA GLY A 703 21.29 16.99 -19.63
C GLY A 703 20.74 15.98 -20.62
N HIS A 704 19.62 16.29 -21.26
CA HIS A 704 19.03 15.49 -22.33
C HIS A 704 19.26 16.20 -23.66
N PHE A 705 19.98 15.54 -24.58
CA PHE A 705 20.38 16.10 -25.87
C PHE A 705 19.74 15.31 -27.02
N PRO A 706 18.68 15.83 -27.66
CA PRO A 706 18.03 15.19 -28.80
C PRO A 706 18.95 15.05 -30.01
N THR A 707 18.75 13.99 -30.78
CA THR A 707 19.50 13.65 -32.00
C THR A 707 19.57 14.81 -33.00
N ASP A 708 18.43 15.50 -33.20
CA ASP A 708 18.33 16.65 -34.11
C ASP A 708 19.17 17.83 -33.62
N GLU A 709 19.20 18.04 -32.31
CA GLU A 709 19.98 19.09 -31.68
C GLU A 709 21.48 18.78 -31.78
N ILE A 710 21.89 17.55 -31.46
CA ILE A 710 23.28 17.08 -31.61
C ILE A 710 23.73 17.27 -33.07
N SER A 711 22.92 16.84 -34.03
CA SER A 711 23.23 16.95 -35.46
C SER A 711 23.35 18.41 -35.92
N ARG A 712 22.41 19.27 -35.49
CA ARG A 712 22.43 20.70 -35.80
C ARG A 712 23.63 21.40 -35.18
N VAL A 713 23.89 21.20 -33.88
CA VAL A 713 24.98 21.85 -33.16
C VAL A 713 26.33 21.39 -33.71
N HIS A 714 26.49 20.09 -34.01
CA HIS A 714 27.70 19.58 -34.63
C HIS A 714 27.93 20.19 -36.03
N SER A 715 26.90 20.29 -36.87
CA SER A 715 27.03 20.78 -38.26
C SER A 715 27.09 22.31 -38.41
N LYS A 716 26.28 23.04 -37.64
CA LYS A 716 26.05 24.49 -37.76
C LYS A 716 26.59 25.31 -36.59
N GLY A 717 26.96 24.67 -35.48
CA GLY A 717 27.38 25.34 -34.25
C GLY A 717 26.21 25.82 -33.39
N LEU A 718 26.56 26.49 -32.30
CA LEU A 718 25.63 27.09 -31.35
C LEU A 718 25.17 28.46 -31.87
N SER A 719 23.87 28.73 -31.78
CA SER A 719 23.30 30.05 -32.03
C SER A 719 23.64 31.02 -30.88
N GLY A 720 23.63 32.32 -31.16
CA GLY A 720 24.09 33.33 -30.19
C GLY A 720 23.25 33.47 -28.92
N ASN A 721 22.00 32.96 -28.93
CA ASN A 721 21.05 33.00 -27.81
C ASN A 721 20.49 31.60 -27.53
N GLU A 722 21.30 30.56 -27.69
CA GLU A 722 20.86 29.20 -27.47
C GLU A 722 20.74 28.89 -25.98
N SER A 723 19.57 28.40 -25.58
CA SER A 723 19.24 28.00 -24.23
C SER A 723 19.25 26.48 -24.10
N PHE A 724 20.07 25.95 -23.19
CA PHE A 724 20.04 24.54 -22.82
C PHE A 724 19.34 24.38 -21.48
N GLU A 725 18.40 23.45 -21.41
CA GLU A 725 17.75 23.08 -20.16
C GLU A 725 18.57 21.99 -19.48
N LEU A 726 19.08 22.30 -18.29
CA LEU A 726 19.73 21.33 -17.42
C LEU A 726 18.88 21.09 -16.18
N GLU A 727 18.71 19.82 -15.83
CA GLU A 727 18.02 19.42 -14.61
C GLU A 727 19.03 19.20 -13.49
N PHE A 728 18.78 19.76 -12.31
CA PHE A 728 19.62 19.58 -11.13
C PHE A 728 18.81 18.96 -9.99
N THR A 729 19.43 18.08 -9.21
CA THR A 729 18.90 17.71 -7.91
C THR A 729 18.92 18.91 -6.96
N ARG A 730 18.14 18.84 -5.87
CA ARG A 730 18.43 19.69 -4.72
C ARG A 730 19.85 19.39 -4.23
N GLY A 731 20.56 20.40 -3.77
CA GLY A 731 21.89 20.20 -3.19
C GLY A 731 21.78 19.34 -1.92
N TYR A 732 22.67 18.36 -1.78
CA TYR A 732 22.72 17.46 -0.63
C TYR A 732 23.95 17.75 0.21
N ASN A 733 23.79 18.06 1.50
CA ASN A 733 24.89 18.15 2.44
C ASN A 733 25.26 16.74 2.94
N PRO A 734 26.44 16.19 2.60
CA PRO A 734 26.81 14.83 2.97
C PRO A 734 26.96 14.59 4.46
N CYS A 735 27.00 15.64 5.29
CA CYS A 735 27.08 15.56 6.75
C CYS A 735 25.71 15.60 7.45
N GLN A 736 24.61 15.75 6.72
CA GLN A 736 23.25 15.61 7.26
C GLN A 736 22.65 14.28 6.84
N LYS A 737 22.03 13.57 7.79
CA LYS A 737 21.49 12.22 7.58
C LYS A 737 20.45 12.17 6.45
N ASP A 738 19.48 13.08 6.48
CA ASP A 738 18.37 13.09 5.51
C ASP A 738 18.89 13.37 4.09
N ASP A 739 19.82 14.33 3.96
CA ASP A 739 20.47 14.67 2.69
C ASP A 739 21.36 13.54 2.19
N TRP A 740 22.08 12.86 3.09
CA TRP A 740 22.86 11.68 2.76
C TRP A 740 21.98 10.57 2.18
N GLN A 741 20.89 10.22 2.87
CA GLN A 741 19.97 9.18 2.43
C GLN A 741 19.35 9.52 1.07
N GLU A 742 18.96 10.78 0.85
CA GLU A 742 18.42 11.21 -0.43
C GLU A 742 19.46 11.22 -1.56
N ALA A 743 20.69 11.65 -1.27
CA ALA A 743 21.81 11.56 -2.20
C ALA A 743 22.10 10.11 -2.58
N MET A 744 22.13 9.19 -1.60
CA MET A 744 22.37 7.76 -1.87
C MET A 744 21.24 7.17 -2.69
N ARG A 745 19.98 7.54 -2.41
CA ARG A 745 18.83 7.12 -3.20
C ARG A 745 18.95 7.58 -4.66
N ALA A 746 19.37 8.83 -4.89
CA ALA A 746 19.58 9.36 -6.22
C ALA A 746 20.73 8.67 -6.96
N LEU A 747 21.85 8.41 -6.28
CA LEU A 747 23.00 7.69 -6.86
C LEU A 747 22.68 6.23 -7.17
N THR A 748 21.98 5.53 -6.28
CA THR A 748 21.53 4.14 -6.53
C THR A 748 20.62 4.09 -7.75
N ARG A 749 19.66 5.01 -7.89
CA ARG A 749 18.83 5.12 -9.11
C ARG A 749 19.67 5.35 -10.36
N LEU A 750 20.63 6.27 -10.29
CA LEU A 750 21.51 6.58 -11.41
C LEU A 750 22.34 5.35 -11.82
N PHE A 751 22.93 4.62 -10.87
CA PHE A 751 23.67 3.40 -11.19
C PHE A 751 22.79 2.31 -11.76
N LEU A 752 21.57 2.12 -11.23
CA LEU A 752 20.62 1.15 -11.77
C LEU A 752 20.21 1.50 -13.20
N TYR A 753 19.91 2.77 -13.47
CA TYR A 753 19.60 3.29 -14.81
C TYR A 753 20.74 3.06 -15.80
N LEU A 754 21.98 3.35 -15.40
CA LEU A 754 23.15 3.15 -16.25
C LEU A 754 23.48 1.67 -16.49
N LEU A 755 23.09 0.77 -15.58
CA LEU A 755 23.28 -0.68 -15.71
C LEU A 755 22.14 -1.36 -16.49
N SER A 756 20.92 -0.81 -16.47
CA SER A 756 19.77 -1.34 -17.22
C SER A 756 19.84 -1.04 -18.71
N GLY A 757 20.61 -0.02 -19.12
CA GLY A 757 20.68 0.42 -20.52
C GLY A 757 19.34 0.87 -21.10
N THR A 758 18.36 1.12 -20.22
CA THR A 758 16.97 1.51 -20.50
C THR A 758 16.51 2.54 -19.49
#